data_AF-A0A7V4SB14-F1
#
_entry.id   AF-A0A7V4SB14-F1
#
_cell.length_a   1.000
_cell.length_b   1.000
_cell.length_c   1.000
_cell.angle_alpha   90.00
_cell.angle_beta   90.00
_cell.angle_gamma   90.00
#
_symmetry.space_group_name_H-M   'P 1'
#
loop_
_entity.id
_entity.type
_entity.pdbx_description
1 polymer ?
#
loop_
_entity_poly.entity_id
_entity_poly.type
_entity_poly.pdbx_seq_one_letter_code
_entity_poly.pdbx_strand_id
1 'polypeptide(L)'
;MMTYYVIARFIGFIFCFLVISFSSVFSFTLHNPGKEDIVDYEKYGQFINTDTARYRYVIVDKKGLSDAVGEGIFPNTDVLNNPRYQQLKNSGLLDGNHWDFVNIKNHELSFYKWATAQEDPGVRQFYTALALEKAGLIKHAIKAYYAIVVNFPQTIGWTYWKTPWYIGPVAIDKIVYLTRRHPELGMKIVGAKITVKNKYDNNIRNDVFIVNPGKIIKCKPEEVISQVNLKNQKIIKQIGKKNIKLVQYENKHWQLLVDDKPYIIKGMSYSPCKVGLSPDAGTYSVQRDWMYHDFNNNGKPDGPYDTWVDKNRNNKQDKDEPVVGDFQLMKEMGVNTIRLYHHGYNKNLLKDLYENYGIMVLMGDFLGMYATGSGAGWYEGTDYTNPVHCQNMLESVKDMVMEYKDEPYVLMWVLGNENNYGEVGDTTKVGSGCRAKEQPEAFYKFVNEAAKLIKSLDPYQRPVAICNGDILYLDYFAKDCPDVDVFGANAYRGPHGVGTSFWQDIQDMCDKPAMITEYGCSSYGKGFSLEEAEDLQAEYHKYNWLDIYYNSCGYGVGNSLGGVVFEWVDEWWKAGPPPEFDPSVQDTVAQFGAPFIDGWSYEEWLGICSQGNGKNSPFLRQLRKSYFVYQELWK
;
A
#
# COMPACT_ATOMS: atom_id res chain seq x y z
N MET A 1 -45.42 -8.67 -24.70
CA MET A 1 -46.09 -8.11 -23.51
C MET A 1 -45.44 -8.74 -22.30
N MET A 2 -44.44 -8.08 -21.73
CA MET A 2 -44.58 -7.05 -20.68
C MET A 2 -44.77 -7.71 -19.30
N THR A 3 -43.69 -7.78 -18.51
CA THR A 3 -43.42 -6.96 -17.29
C THR A 3 -44.05 -7.65 -16.05
N TYR A 4 -43.38 -8.05 -14.98
CA TYR A 4 -42.48 -7.32 -14.08
C TYR A 4 -41.67 -8.34 -13.24
N TYR A 5 -40.35 -8.26 -13.24
CA TYR A 5 -39.46 -8.86 -12.23
C TYR A 5 -38.24 -7.95 -12.05
N VAL A 6 -38.43 -6.79 -11.44
CA VAL A 6 -37.35 -5.94 -10.92
C VAL A 6 -37.93 -5.15 -9.73
N ILE A 7 -37.12 -4.98 -8.69
CA ILE A 7 -37.30 -4.21 -7.43
C ILE A 7 -37.44 -5.12 -6.20
N ALA A 8 -36.30 -5.70 -5.80
CA ALA A 8 -35.99 -6.09 -4.41
C ALA A 8 -34.47 -6.38 -4.29
N ARG A 9 -33.63 -5.36 -4.48
CA ARG A 9 -32.22 -5.37 -4.07
C ARG A 9 -31.83 -3.95 -3.72
N PHE A 10 -32.13 -3.53 -2.50
CA PHE A 10 -31.51 -2.44 -1.74
C PHE A 10 -32.35 -2.30 -0.46
N ILE A 11 -32.03 -3.11 0.55
CA ILE A 11 -32.25 -2.93 2.01
C ILE A 11 -31.65 -4.21 2.60
N GLY A 12 -30.40 -4.11 3.05
CA GLY A 12 -29.62 -5.24 3.51
C GLY A 12 -28.26 -4.78 4.02
N PHE A 13 -28.24 -3.64 4.71
CA PHE A 13 -27.12 -3.21 5.53
C PHE A 13 -27.73 -2.50 6.73
N ILE A 14 -27.57 -3.12 7.90
CA ILE A 14 -27.56 -2.62 9.27
C ILE A 14 -27.90 -3.83 10.13
N PHE A 15 -26.87 -4.60 10.48
CA PHE A 15 -26.67 -5.22 11.80
C PHE A 15 -25.27 -5.85 11.76
N CYS A 16 -24.25 -5.02 11.53
CA CYS A 16 -22.90 -5.39 11.95
C CYS A 16 -22.84 -5.18 13.46
N PHE A 17 -22.44 -6.23 14.18
CA PHE A 17 -22.08 -6.14 15.58
C PHE A 17 -21.09 -5.00 15.74
N LEU A 18 -21.50 -3.96 16.47
CA LEU A 18 -20.63 -2.94 17.00
C LEU A 18 -19.75 -3.62 18.05
N VAL A 19 -18.64 -4.22 17.63
CA VAL A 19 -17.52 -4.44 18.56
C VAL A 19 -16.91 -3.07 18.75
N ILE A 20 -17.45 -2.31 19.70
CA ILE A 20 -16.79 -1.12 20.22
C ILE A 20 -15.58 -1.64 20.99
N SER A 21 -14.42 -1.73 20.33
CA SER A 21 -13.15 -1.74 21.04
C SER A 21 -13.05 -0.37 21.74
N PHE A 22 -13.44 -0.32 23.01
CA PHE A 22 -13.14 0.80 23.89
C PHE A 22 -11.64 0.76 24.19
N SER A 23 -10.82 1.10 23.20
CA SER A 23 -9.55 1.72 23.53
C SER A 23 -9.91 3.07 24.14
N SER A 24 -9.45 3.35 25.36
CA SER A 24 -9.60 4.66 25.97
C SER A 24 -8.69 5.64 25.22
N VAL A 25 -9.09 6.03 24.01
CA VAL A 25 -8.49 7.13 23.28
C VAL A 25 -8.63 8.33 24.21
N PHE A 26 -7.50 8.89 24.64
CA PHE A 26 -7.47 10.16 25.37
C PHE A 26 -8.02 11.24 24.43
N SER A 27 -9.34 11.36 24.39
CA SER A 27 -10.04 12.42 23.67
C SER A 27 -9.94 13.70 24.50
N PHE A 28 -9.52 14.78 23.86
CA PHE A 28 -9.51 16.11 24.46
C PHE A 28 -10.44 17.02 23.67
N THR A 29 -10.92 18.07 24.34
CA THR A 29 -11.78 19.07 23.69
C THR A 29 -10.93 20.26 23.29
N LEU A 30 -11.13 20.74 22.05
CA LEU A 30 -10.53 21.98 21.58
C LEU A 30 -11.12 23.16 22.37
N HIS A 31 -10.24 24.02 22.88
CA HIS A 31 -10.58 25.31 23.46
C HIS A 31 -11.20 26.25 22.40
N ASN A 32 -10.70 26.23 21.16
CA ASN A 32 -11.25 27.01 20.06
C ASN A 32 -11.38 26.15 18.78
N PRO A 33 -12.55 25.52 18.52
CA PRO A 33 -12.75 24.71 17.32
C PRO A 33 -12.88 25.53 16.03
N GLY A 34 -12.93 26.86 16.11
CA GLY A 34 -13.23 27.77 14.99
C GLY A 34 -14.72 27.94 14.71
N LYS A 35 -15.07 28.97 13.93
CA LYS A 35 -16.47 29.32 13.59
C LYS A 35 -17.04 28.54 12.41
N GLU A 36 -16.19 27.93 11.58
CA GLU A 36 -16.61 27.22 10.37
C GLU A 36 -16.17 25.75 10.39
N ASP A 37 -17.10 24.85 10.04
CA ASP A 37 -16.81 23.43 9.80
C ASP A 37 -16.11 23.21 8.45
N ILE A 38 -16.54 23.97 7.43
CA ILE A 38 -15.93 24.03 6.10
C ILE A 38 -15.53 25.49 5.89
N VAL A 39 -14.22 25.75 5.86
CA VAL A 39 -13.68 27.10 5.76
C VAL A 39 -13.73 27.57 4.31
N ASP A 40 -14.47 28.64 4.06
CA ASP A 40 -14.52 29.30 2.75
C ASP A 40 -13.40 30.35 2.63
N TYR A 41 -12.24 29.91 2.11
CA TYR A 41 -11.06 30.75 1.97
C TYR A 41 -11.28 31.96 1.04
N GLU A 42 -12.25 31.93 0.11
CA GLU A 42 -12.54 33.09 -0.76
C GLU A 42 -13.10 34.29 0.03
N LYS A 43 -13.67 34.07 1.21
CA LYS A 43 -14.14 35.15 2.09
C LYS A 43 -13.01 35.91 2.76
N TYR A 44 -11.87 35.27 2.97
CA TYR A 44 -10.79 35.77 3.83
C TYR A 44 -9.50 36.08 3.05
N GLY A 45 -9.47 35.82 1.76
CA GLY A 45 -8.31 36.01 0.91
C GLY A 45 -8.61 35.83 -0.57
N GLN A 46 -7.54 35.82 -1.37
CA GLN A 46 -7.62 35.69 -2.82
C GLN A 46 -6.67 34.61 -3.31
N PHE A 47 -7.20 33.69 -4.12
CA PHE A 47 -6.39 32.75 -4.89
C PHE A 47 -5.83 33.45 -6.12
N ILE A 48 -4.52 33.35 -6.33
CA ILE A 48 -3.82 33.99 -7.45
C ILE A 48 -3.12 32.91 -8.26
N ASN A 49 -3.32 32.91 -9.59
CA ASN A 49 -2.68 32.00 -10.55
C ASN A 49 -2.88 30.50 -10.23
N THR A 50 -4.11 30.09 -9.92
CA THR A 50 -4.46 28.65 -9.81
C THR A 50 -4.09 27.90 -11.09
N ASP A 51 -3.78 26.61 -10.95
CA ASP A 51 -3.35 25.73 -12.05
C ASP A 51 -2.00 26.14 -12.68
N THR A 52 -1.16 26.88 -11.94
CA THR A 52 0.17 27.29 -12.42
C THR A 52 1.25 27.13 -11.35
N ALA A 53 2.52 27.25 -11.79
CA ALA A 53 3.69 27.31 -10.92
C ALA A 53 3.78 28.59 -10.07
N ARG A 54 2.95 29.59 -10.37
CA ARG A 54 2.93 30.90 -9.68
C ARG A 54 1.77 31.03 -8.71
N TYR A 55 1.15 29.90 -8.35
CA TYR A 55 0.07 29.87 -7.38
C TYR A 55 0.50 30.52 -6.06
N ARG A 56 -0.39 31.34 -5.50
CA ARG A 56 -0.32 31.78 -4.10
C ARG A 56 -1.71 32.13 -3.60
N TYR A 57 -1.91 31.96 -2.30
CA TYR A 57 -3.08 32.49 -1.61
C TYR A 57 -2.66 33.72 -0.79
N VAL A 58 -3.39 34.83 -0.97
CA VAL A 58 -3.14 36.09 -0.26
C VAL A 58 -4.26 36.33 0.74
N ILE A 59 -3.94 36.28 2.03
CA ILE A 59 -4.89 36.56 3.11
C ILE A 59 -5.19 38.07 3.16
N VAL A 60 -6.46 38.45 3.04
CA VAL A 60 -6.93 39.84 3.18
C VAL A 60 -7.58 40.12 4.54
N ASP A 61 -8.19 39.09 5.16
CA ASP A 61 -8.73 39.15 6.51
C ASP A 61 -8.13 38.04 7.39
N LYS A 62 -6.96 38.34 7.97
CA LYS A 62 -6.25 37.38 8.82
C LYS A 62 -7.03 37.03 10.08
N LYS A 63 -7.75 37.99 10.68
CA LYS A 63 -8.51 37.76 11.91
C LYS A 63 -9.73 36.89 11.62
N GLY A 64 -10.48 37.19 10.57
CA GLY A 64 -11.61 36.36 10.13
C GLY A 64 -11.18 34.94 9.79
N LEU A 65 -10.08 34.77 9.05
CA LEU A 65 -9.56 33.43 8.75
C LEU A 65 -9.15 32.68 10.00
N SER A 66 -8.44 33.35 10.93
CA SER A 66 -8.03 32.79 12.22
C SER A 66 -9.24 32.32 13.04
N ASP A 67 -10.31 33.12 13.09
CA ASP A 67 -11.56 32.79 13.77
C ASP A 67 -12.30 31.62 13.08
N ALA A 68 -12.23 31.52 11.75
CA ALA A 68 -12.90 30.47 10.99
C ALA A 68 -12.23 29.10 11.17
N VAL A 69 -10.89 29.06 11.09
CA VAL A 69 -10.13 27.80 11.14
C VAL A 69 -10.09 27.20 12.57
N GLY A 70 -9.86 28.01 13.60
CA GLY A 70 -9.68 27.56 14.99
C GLY A 70 -8.23 27.21 15.37
N GLU A 71 -8.00 26.84 16.63
CA GLU A 71 -6.65 26.70 17.20
C GLU A 71 -5.80 25.61 16.54
N GLY A 72 -4.49 25.84 16.41
CA GLY A 72 -3.58 24.87 15.81
C GLY A 72 -3.67 24.79 14.28
N ILE A 73 -4.51 25.60 13.64
CA ILE A 73 -4.61 25.70 12.17
C ILE A 73 -4.18 27.10 11.73
N PHE A 74 -3.20 27.17 10.84
CA PHE A 74 -2.73 28.44 10.29
C PHE A 74 -3.90 29.23 9.65
N PRO A 75 -4.01 30.56 9.90
CA PRO A 75 -3.06 31.43 10.60
C PRO A 75 -3.35 31.62 12.10
N ASN A 76 -4.23 30.82 12.70
CA ASN A 76 -4.58 30.92 14.11
C ASN A 76 -3.42 30.46 15.01
N THR A 77 -3.06 31.32 15.97
CA THR A 77 -1.99 31.06 16.95
C THR A 77 -2.50 31.00 18.40
N ASP A 78 -3.82 30.91 18.59
CA ASP A 78 -4.47 30.92 19.91
C ASP A 78 -4.06 29.74 20.78
N VAL A 79 -3.55 28.66 20.17
CA VAL A 79 -2.98 27.52 20.89
C VAL A 79 -1.91 27.95 21.89
N LEU A 80 -1.15 29.02 21.62
CA LEU A 80 -0.14 29.56 22.53
C LEU A 80 -0.75 30.23 23.76
N ASN A 81 -1.99 30.70 23.68
CA ASN A 81 -2.71 31.33 24.78
C ASN A 81 -3.64 30.34 25.52
N ASN A 82 -3.72 29.10 25.05
CA ASN A 82 -4.56 28.07 25.64
C ASN A 82 -4.06 27.72 27.07
N PRO A 83 -4.90 27.85 28.12
CA PRO A 83 -4.49 27.56 29.50
C PRO A 83 -4.01 26.12 29.69
N ARG A 84 -4.57 25.16 28.96
CA ARG A 84 -4.17 23.76 28.99
C ARG A 84 -2.79 23.56 28.37
N TYR A 85 -2.50 24.22 27.25
CA TYR A 85 -1.15 24.25 26.69
C TYR A 85 -0.12 24.78 27.70
N GLN A 86 -0.43 25.92 28.35
CA GLN A 86 0.46 26.52 29.34
C GLN A 86 0.70 25.59 30.53
N GLN A 87 -0.35 24.91 31.01
CA GLN A 87 -0.24 23.91 32.07
C GLN A 87 0.71 22.76 31.68
N LEU A 88 0.51 22.16 30.51
CA LEU A 88 1.30 21.03 30.02
C LEU A 88 2.76 21.41 29.75
N LYS A 89 2.98 22.63 29.24
CA LYS A 89 4.31 23.20 29.05
C LYS A 89 5.02 23.40 30.40
N ASN A 90 4.35 24.04 31.36
CA ASN A 90 4.94 24.32 32.68
C ASN A 90 5.21 23.07 33.51
N SER A 91 4.50 21.97 33.25
CA SER A 91 4.75 20.68 33.90
C SER A 91 5.85 19.85 33.23
N GLY A 92 6.47 20.34 32.15
CA GLY A 92 7.51 19.61 31.39
C GLY A 92 6.98 18.46 30.53
N LEU A 93 5.66 18.28 30.41
CA LEU A 93 5.07 17.18 29.62
C LEU A 93 5.20 17.38 28.10
N LEU A 94 5.60 18.58 27.67
CA LEU A 94 5.89 18.93 26.28
C LEU A 94 7.40 19.05 26.01
N ASP A 95 8.25 18.66 26.95
CA ASP A 95 9.71 18.69 26.78
C ASP A 95 10.18 17.60 25.79
N GLY A 96 11.39 17.75 25.24
CA GLY A 96 11.96 16.78 24.29
C GLY A 96 11.74 17.12 22.81
N ASN A 97 12.08 16.18 21.93
CA ASN A 97 11.98 16.36 20.48
C ASN A 97 10.51 16.22 20.04
N HIS A 98 10.03 17.06 19.12
CA HIS A 98 8.66 16.94 18.60
C HIS A 98 8.42 15.63 17.83
N TRP A 99 9.45 15.04 17.24
CA TRP A 99 9.36 13.73 16.57
C TRP A 99 8.99 12.58 17.53
N ASP A 100 9.34 12.68 18.81
CA ASP A 100 8.99 11.69 19.83
C ASP A 100 7.48 11.67 20.15
N PHE A 101 6.73 12.68 19.68
CA PHE A 101 5.30 12.86 19.97
C PHE A 101 4.40 12.38 18.81
N VAL A 102 4.95 11.84 17.71
CA VAL A 102 4.15 11.43 16.53
C VAL A 102 3.27 10.21 16.82
N ASN A 103 3.81 9.22 17.53
CA ASN A 103 3.19 7.90 17.72
C ASN A 103 2.83 7.57 19.18
N ILE A 104 2.87 8.56 20.08
CA ILE A 104 2.42 8.35 21.46
C ILE A 104 0.90 8.18 21.53
N LYS A 105 0.44 7.42 22.53
CA LYS A 105 -1.01 7.20 22.79
C LYS A 105 -1.73 8.47 23.28
N ASN A 106 -1.01 9.45 23.82
CA ASN A 106 -1.59 10.71 24.27
C ASN A 106 -1.61 11.76 23.16
N HIS A 107 -2.70 11.78 22.39
CA HIS A 107 -2.85 12.66 21.23
C HIS A 107 -3.05 14.14 21.59
N GLU A 108 -3.44 14.48 22.83
CA GLU A 108 -3.45 15.87 23.32
C GLU A 108 -2.02 16.43 23.37
N LEU A 109 -1.08 15.66 23.93
CA LEU A 109 0.34 16.04 23.94
C LEU A 109 0.90 16.14 22.52
N SER A 110 0.58 15.18 21.65
CA SER A 110 0.94 15.24 20.22
C SER A 110 0.45 16.53 19.57
N PHE A 111 -0.82 16.88 19.77
CA PHE A 111 -1.41 18.08 19.20
C PHE A 111 -0.69 19.35 19.65
N TYR A 112 -0.55 19.55 20.96
CA TYR A 112 0.09 20.77 21.49
C TYR A 112 1.58 20.85 21.13
N LYS A 113 2.29 19.72 21.16
CA LYS A 113 3.70 19.68 20.77
C LYS A 113 3.88 20.09 19.31
N TRP A 114 3.09 19.49 18.40
CA TRP A 114 3.20 19.77 16.98
C TRP A 114 2.66 21.15 16.61
N ALA A 115 1.53 21.59 17.16
CA ALA A 115 0.96 22.91 16.89
C ALA A 115 1.92 24.07 17.26
N THR A 116 2.88 23.81 18.14
CA THR A 116 3.86 24.81 18.62
C THR A 116 5.32 24.49 18.24
N ALA A 117 5.55 23.46 17.42
CA ALA A 117 6.89 23.06 17.01
C ALA A 117 7.61 24.13 16.15
N GLN A 118 8.93 24.17 16.27
CA GLN A 118 9.81 24.88 15.34
C GLN A 118 10.21 23.92 14.23
N GLU A 119 9.42 23.91 13.16
CA GLU A 119 9.56 23.05 11.99
C GLU A 119 8.99 23.82 10.77
N ASP A 120 9.26 23.36 9.55
CA ASP A 120 8.62 23.87 8.34
C ASP A 120 7.10 23.99 8.56
N PRO A 121 6.47 25.14 8.26
CA PRO A 121 5.06 25.37 8.54
C PRO A 121 4.12 24.29 7.99
N GLY A 122 4.39 23.75 6.79
CA GLY A 122 3.57 22.70 6.19
C GLY A 122 3.75 21.35 6.88
N VAL A 123 4.99 20.97 7.23
CA VAL A 123 5.29 19.73 7.98
C VAL A 123 4.67 19.81 9.37
N ARG A 124 4.84 20.94 10.05
CA ARG A 124 4.19 21.20 11.33
C ARG A 124 2.67 21.09 11.26
N GLN A 125 2.06 21.73 10.26
CA GLN A 125 0.62 21.70 10.07
C GLN A 125 0.12 20.27 9.78
N PHE A 126 0.90 19.47 9.04
CA PHE A 126 0.58 18.07 8.76
C PHE A 126 0.54 17.22 10.04
N TYR A 127 1.58 17.27 10.87
CA TYR A 127 1.59 16.47 12.09
C TYR A 127 0.62 16.99 13.16
N THR A 128 0.29 18.30 13.12
CA THR A 128 -0.83 18.84 13.89
C THR A 128 -2.16 18.23 13.43
N ALA A 129 -2.39 18.14 12.11
CA ALA A 129 -3.56 17.49 11.54
C ALA A 129 -3.62 15.98 11.87
N LEU A 130 -2.48 15.29 11.82
CA LEU A 130 -2.38 13.87 12.18
C LEU A 130 -2.70 13.63 13.67
N ALA A 131 -2.25 14.51 14.56
CA ALA A 131 -2.59 14.42 15.99
C ALA A 131 -4.09 14.62 16.22
N LEU A 132 -4.72 15.58 15.53
CA LEU A 132 -6.17 15.80 15.56
C LEU A 132 -6.95 14.59 15.01
N GLU A 133 -6.46 14.01 13.92
CA GLU A 133 -7.03 12.79 13.32
C GLU A 133 -6.99 11.62 14.31
N LYS A 134 -5.82 11.33 14.88
CA LYS A 134 -5.65 10.27 15.89
C LYS A 134 -6.48 10.52 17.15
N ALA A 135 -6.73 11.78 17.51
CA ALA A 135 -7.61 12.16 18.61
C ALA A 135 -9.12 12.05 18.29
N GLY A 136 -9.51 11.71 17.06
CA GLY A 136 -10.91 11.63 16.62
C GLY A 136 -11.55 12.98 16.31
N LEU A 137 -10.78 14.07 16.25
CA LEU A 137 -11.25 15.43 15.95
C LEU A 137 -11.32 15.66 14.42
N ILE A 138 -12.06 14.77 13.72
CA ILE A 138 -11.95 14.59 12.26
C ILE A 138 -12.25 15.85 11.45
N LYS A 139 -13.30 16.61 11.78
CA LYS A 139 -13.60 17.88 11.07
C LYS A 139 -12.45 18.87 11.18
N HIS A 140 -11.85 18.98 12.36
CA HIS A 140 -10.73 19.89 12.60
C HIS A 140 -9.46 19.40 11.91
N ALA A 141 -9.21 18.08 11.89
CA ALA A 141 -8.14 17.48 11.10
C ALA A 141 -8.28 17.76 9.60
N ILE A 142 -9.49 17.63 9.03
CA ILE A 142 -9.77 17.98 7.62
C ILE A 142 -9.46 19.45 7.35
N LYS A 143 -9.87 20.38 8.24
CA LYS A 143 -9.51 21.81 8.12
C LYS A 143 -8.00 22.02 8.15
N ALA A 144 -7.29 21.31 9.03
CA ALA A 144 -5.85 21.41 9.19
C ALA A 144 -5.10 20.90 7.95
N TYR A 145 -5.51 19.75 7.37
CA TYR A 145 -4.98 19.27 6.10
C TYR A 145 -5.29 20.23 4.96
N TYR A 146 -6.51 20.78 4.90
CA TYR A 146 -6.87 21.72 3.84
C TYR A 146 -6.11 23.05 3.93
N ALA A 147 -5.76 23.50 5.13
CA ALA A 147 -4.89 24.65 5.32
C ALA A 147 -3.50 24.46 4.69
N ILE A 148 -2.98 23.24 4.64
CA ILE A 148 -1.74 22.90 3.91
C ILE A 148 -1.96 23.10 2.41
N VAL A 149 -3.02 22.53 1.86
CA VAL A 149 -3.34 22.62 0.42
C VAL A 149 -3.43 24.08 -0.04
N VAL A 150 -3.99 24.96 0.80
CA VAL A 150 -4.15 26.38 0.47
C VAL A 150 -2.86 27.18 0.69
N ASN A 151 -2.22 27.03 1.87
CA ASN A 151 -1.16 27.95 2.33
C ASN A 151 0.26 27.40 2.17
N PHE A 152 0.43 26.07 2.18
CA PHE A 152 1.72 25.39 2.15
C PHE A 152 1.81 24.28 1.08
N PRO A 153 1.28 24.46 -0.15
CA PRO A 153 1.17 23.38 -1.12
C PRO A 153 2.52 22.87 -1.66
N GLN A 154 3.58 23.67 -1.48
CA GLN A 154 4.93 23.38 -1.98
C GLN A 154 5.85 22.80 -0.90
N THR A 155 5.34 22.55 0.31
CA THR A 155 6.16 21.99 1.38
C THR A 155 6.61 20.57 1.04
N ILE A 156 7.90 20.32 1.26
CA ILE A 156 8.53 19.01 1.15
C ILE A 156 9.01 18.59 2.54
N GLY A 157 8.53 17.44 3.01
CA GLY A 157 9.09 16.71 4.13
C GLY A 157 10.05 15.61 3.67
N TRP A 158 10.51 14.78 4.61
CA TRP A 158 11.50 13.74 4.34
C TRP A 158 11.10 12.42 4.97
N THR A 159 11.28 11.33 4.22
CA THR A 159 11.12 9.97 4.73
C THR A 159 12.33 9.54 5.57
N TYR A 160 12.23 8.36 6.19
CA TYR A 160 13.37 7.71 6.87
C TYR A 160 14.59 7.59 5.95
N TRP A 161 14.38 7.21 4.68
CA TRP A 161 15.41 7.06 3.65
C TRP A 161 15.86 8.38 3.01
N LYS A 162 15.46 9.53 3.55
CA LYS A 162 15.75 10.87 3.02
C LYS A 162 15.27 11.09 1.59
N THR A 163 14.19 10.40 1.20
CA THR A 163 13.49 10.71 -0.04
C THR A 163 12.48 11.86 0.18
N PRO A 164 12.24 12.71 -0.84
CA PRO A 164 11.27 13.81 -0.74
C PRO A 164 9.85 13.29 -0.49
N TRP A 165 9.16 13.91 0.45
CA TRP A 165 7.75 13.63 0.76
C TRP A 165 6.91 14.87 0.56
N TYR A 166 6.11 14.90 -0.51
CA TYR A 166 5.34 16.07 -0.92
C TYR A 166 4.07 16.23 -0.08
N ILE A 167 4.09 17.16 0.88
CA ILE A 167 3.03 17.29 1.91
C ILE A 167 1.70 17.73 1.31
N GLY A 168 1.72 18.61 0.30
CA GLY A 168 0.50 19.11 -0.36
C GLY A 168 -0.36 18.00 -0.98
N PRO A 169 0.18 17.19 -1.91
CA PRO A 169 -0.53 16.02 -2.46
C PRO A 169 -1.05 15.06 -1.38
N VAL A 170 -0.21 14.77 -0.37
CA VAL A 170 -0.58 13.83 0.71
C VAL A 170 -1.71 14.41 1.56
N ALA A 171 -1.73 15.72 1.81
CA ALA A 171 -2.84 16.37 2.52
C ALA A 171 -4.17 16.24 1.75
N ILE A 172 -4.15 16.31 0.41
CA ILE A 172 -5.34 16.02 -0.42
C ILE A 172 -5.77 14.56 -0.21
N ASP A 173 -4.84 13.62 -0.28
CA ASP A 173 -5.13 12.20 -0.08
C ASP A 173 -5.71 11.93 1.31
N LYS A 174 -5.19 12.57 2.36
CA LYS A 174 -5.72 12.49 3.72
C LYS A 174 -7.15 13.03 3.82
N ILE A 175 -7.48 14.14 3.14
CA ILE A 175 -8.87 14.66 3.11
C ILE A 175 -9.80 13.68 2.40
N VAL A 176 -9.40 13.13 1.26
CA VAL A 176 -10.19 12.13 0.52
C VAL A 176 -10.42 10.89 1.38
N TYR A 177 -9.36 10.38 2.02
CA TYR A 177 -9.43 9.26 2.96
C TYR A 177 -10.41 9.53 4.11
N LEU A 178 -10.26 10.65 4.82
CA LEU A 178 -11.10 10.97 5.97
C LEU A 178 -12.56 11.17 5.60
N THR A 179 -12.84 11.84 4.48
CA THR A 179 -14.22 12.03 4.02
C THR A 179 -14.88 10.73 3.60
N ARG A 180 -14.14 9.80 2.98
CA ARG A 180 -14.62 8.44 2.65
C ARG A 180 -14.84 7.57 3.88
N ARG A 181 -13.96 7.69 4.89
CA ARG A 181 -14.07 6.96 6.17
C ARG A 181 -15.23 7.50 7.01
N HIS A 182 -15.52 8.78 6.90
CA HIS A 182 -16.54 9.50 7.66
C HIS A 182 -17.55 10.19 6.74
N PRO A 183 -18.33 9.43 5.93
CA PRO A 183 -19.26 10.02 4.97
C PRO A 183 -20.39 10.79 5.67
N GLU A 184 -20.67 10.51 6.94
CA GLU A 184 -21.62 11.24 7.79
C GLU A 184 -21.26 12.72 7.97
N LEU A 185 -20.01 13.12 7.73
CA LEU A 185 -19.60 14.52 7.78
C LEU A 185 -20.23 15.34 6.64
N GLY A 186 -20.66 14.69 5.56
CA GLY A 186 -21.27 15.36 4.40
C GLY A 186 -20.32 16.33 3.71
N MET A 187 -19.03 15.98 3.65
CA MET A 187 -17.97 16.81 3.07
C MET A 187 -17.26 16.05 1.96
N LYS A 188 -16.88 16.75 0.89
CA LYS A 188 -15.95 16.23 -0.11
C LYS A 188 -15.08 17.33 -0.70
N ILE A 189 -13.83 17.00 -1.01
CA ILE A 189 -12.92 17.89 -1.75
C ILE A 189 -13.16 17.74 -3.25
N VAL A 190 -13.25 18.86 -3.97
CA VAL A 190 -13.48 18.90 -5.42
C VAL A 190 -12.48 19.84 -6.09
N GLY A 191 -11.96 19.43 -7.25
CA GLY A 191 -11.04 20.22 -8.08
C GLY A 191 -9.61 20.38 -7.52
N ALA A 192 -9.32 19.86 -6.33
CA ALA A 192 -7.99 19.96 -5.74
C ALA A 192 -7.01 19.03 -6.47
N LYS A 193 -5.90 19.59 -6.96
CA LYS A 193 -4.82 18.86 -7.60
C LYS A 193 -3.51 19.62 -7.42
N ILE A 194 -2.51 18.95 -6.84
CA ILE A 194 -1.14 19.46 -6.77
C ILE A 194 -0.26 18.50 -7.56
N THR A 195 0.21 18.94 -8.72
CA THR A 195 1.14 18.17 -9.55
C THR A 195 2.54 18.69 -9.31
N VAL A 196 3.46 17.80 -8.95
CA VAL A 196 4.89 18.12 -8.86
C VAL A 196 5.57 17.54 -10.09
N LYS A 197 5.96 18.40 -11.03
CA LYS A 197 6.73 17.98 -12.21
C LYS A 197 8.16 17.64 -11.79
N ASN A 198 8.74 16.62 -12.42
CA ASN A 198 10.11 16.11 -12.17
C ASN A 198 10.33 15.34 -10.85
N LYS A 199 9.29 15.09 -10.06
CA LYS A 199 9.40 14.47 -8.72
C LYS A 199 9.98 13.06 -8.65
N TYR A 200 10.17 12.39 -9.78
CA TYR A 200 10.47 10.96 -9.85
C TYR A 200 11.98 10.64 -9.78
N ASP A 201 12.84 11.64 -9.58
CA ASP A 201 14.30 11.52 -9.54
C ASP A 201 14.92 11.86 -8.16
N ASN A 202 14.09 12.12 -7.14
CA ASN A 202 14.47 12.62 -5.81
C ASN A 202 15.21 13.98 -5.78
N ASN A 203 15.35 14.68 -6.91
CA ASN A 203 16.07 15.94 -7.00
C ASN A 203 15.13 17.14 -6.88
N ILE A 204 14.86 17.56 -5.65
CA ILE A 204 13.91 18.66 -5.39
C ILE A 204 14.24 20.02 -6.03
N ARG A 205 15.46 20.19 -6.55
CA ARG A 205 15.90 21.46 -7.16
C ARG A 205 15.26 21.72 -8.52
N ASN A 206 14.82 20.68 -9.22
CA ASN A 206 14.16 20.79 -10.52
C ASN A 206 12.63 20.67 -10.42
N ASP A 207 12.09 20.49 -9.22
CA ASP A 207 10.66 20.31 -9.00
C ASP A 207 9.87 21.58 -9.33
N VAL A 208 8.74 21.40 -10.01
CA VAL A 208 7.80 22.48 -10.31
C VAL A 208 6.39 22.10 -9.87
N PHE A 209 5.88 22.83 -8.88
CA PHE A 209 4.55 22.62 -8.30
C PHE A 209 3.48 23.36 -9.11
N ILE A 210 2.57 22.64 -9.75
CA ILE A 210 1.35 23.18 -10.35
C ILE A 210 0.20 22.96 -9.37
N VAL A 211 -0.36 24.05 -8.84
CA VAL A 211 -1.28 23.99 -7.71
C VAL A 211 -2.67 24.47 -8.08
N ASN A 212 -3.65 23.60 -7.90
CA ASN A 212 -5.05 23.93 -7.76
C ASN A 212 -5.52 23.49 -6.36
N PRO A 213 -5.87 24.41 -5.46
CA PRO A 213 -6.29 24.05 -4.11
C PRO A 213 -7.68 23.41 -4.07
N GLY A 214 -8.49 23.56 -5.13
CA GLY A 214 -9.87 23.11 -5.16
C GLY A 214 -10.72 23.77 -4.07
N LYS A 215 -11.73 23.03 -3.60
CA LYS A 215 -12.55 23.41 -2.44
C LYS A 215 -13.19 22.20 -1.77
N ILE A 216 -13.43 22.32 -0.48
CA ILE A 216 -14.30 21.39 0.25
C ILE A 216 -15.74 21.89 0.11
N ILE A 217 -16.65 21.01 -0.30
CA ILE A 217 -18.08 21.31 -0.43
C ILE A 217 -18.91 20.42 0.47
N LYS A 218 -20.12 20.88 0.79
CA LYS A 218 -21.17 20.04 1.38
C LYS A 218 -21.69 19.07 0.33
N CYS A 219 -21.93 17.84 0.72
CA CYS A 219 -22.54 16.79 -0.11
C CYS A 219 -23.33 15.83 0.76
N LYS A 220 -24.17 14.99 0.15
CA LYS A 220 -24.81 13.89 0.86
C LYS A 220 -23.78 12.78 1.12
N PRO A 221 -23.92 11.96 2.19
CA PRO A 221 -23.01 10.85 2.47
C PRO A 221 -22.77 9.92 1.27
N GLU A 222 -23.81 9.60 0.51
CA GLU A 222 -23.73 8.77 -0.69
C GLU A 222 -23.00 9.43 -1.88
N GLU A 223 -22.78 10.74 -1.85
CA GLU A 223 -22.11 11.50 -2.91
C GLU A 223 -20.59 11.63 -2.69
N VAL A 224 -20.08 11.13 -1.55
CA VAL A 224 -18.64 11.09 -1.25
C VAL A 224 -17.93 10.05 -2.13
N ILE A 225 -18.58 8.92 -2.37
CA ILE A 225 -18.10 7.84 -3.25
C ILE A 225 -19.04 7.75 -4.44
N SER A 226 -18.67 8.39 -5.54
CA SER A 226 -19.46 8.34 -6.78
C SER A 226 -19.00 7.21 -7.70
N GLN A 227 -19.94 6.40 -8.18
CA GLN A 227 -19.70 5.40 -9.21
C GLN A 227 -20.04 5.94 -10.59
N VAL A 228 -19.16 5.71 -11.57
CA VAL A 228 -19.38 5.99 -12.98
C VAL A 228 -20.13 4.84 -13.63
N ASN A 229 -21.18 5.14 -14.38
CA ASN A 229 -21.93 4.14 -15.13
C ASN A 229 -21.20 3.75 -16.42
N LEU A 230 -20.66 2.54 -16.46
CA LEU A 230 -19.89 2.01 -17.60
C LEU A 230 -20.75 1.45 -18.74
N LYS A 231 -22.08 1.29 -18.57
CA LYS A 231 -22.93 0.58 -19.55
C LYS A 231 -22.89 1.16 -20.97
N ASN A 232 -22.67 2.47 -21.08
CA ASN A 232 -22.64 3.18 -22.36
C ASN A 232 -21.22 3.58 -22.79
N GLN A 233 -20.20 3.22 -22.01
CA GLN A 233 -18.81 3.56 -22.29
C GLN A 233 -18.26 2.62 -23.36
N LYS A 234 -17.65 3.17 -24.41
CA LYS A 234 -17.00 2.37 -25.45
C LYS A 234 -15.62 1.93 -24.98
N ILE A 235 -15.26 0.69 -25.30
CA ILE A 235 -13.89 0.19 -25.17
C ILE A 235 -13.07 0.78 -26.34
N ILE A 236 -12.00 1.51 -26.02
CA ILE A 236 -11.12 2.18 -26.99
C ILE A 236 -9.79 1.45 -27.18
N LYS A 237 -9.40 0.59 -26.24
CA LYS A 237 -8.16 -0.20 -26.28
C LYS A 237 -8.37 -1.56 -25.62
N GLN A 238 -7.73 -2.58 -26.17
CA GLN A 238 -7.67 -3.92 -25.59
C GLN A 238 -6.24 -4.46 -25.67
N ILE A 239 -5.77 -5.08 -24.59
CA ILE A 239 -4.52 -5.82 -24.49
C ILE A 239 -4.85 -7.25 -24.07
N GLY A 240 -4.14 -8.24 -24.61
CA GLY A 240 -4.39 -9.65 -24.34
C GLY A 240 -5.46 -10.28 -25.23
N LYS A 241 -5.46 -11.62 -25.24
CA LYS A 241 -6.34 -12.45 -26.06
C LYS A 241 -7.04 -13.51 -25.19
N LYS A 242 -8.07 -14.10 -25.77
CA LYS A 242 -8.79 -15.26 -25.22
C LYS A 242 -9.39 -14.95 -23.84
N ASN A 243 -8.86 -15.53 -22.77
CA ASN A 243 -9.48 -15.50 -21.44
C ASN A 243 -9.06 -14.29 -20.62
N ILE A 244 -7.87 -13.69 -20.87
CA ILE A 244 -7.35 -12.60 -20.04
C ILE A 244 -7.16 -11.37 -20.91
N LYS A 245 -7.85 -10.27 -20.55
CA LYS A 245 -7.82 -9.02 -21.29
C LYS A 245 -7.74 -7.82 -20.36
N LEU A 246 -6.97 -6.82 -20.73
CA LEU A 246 -7.13 -5.47 -20.20
C LEU A 246 -7.90 -4.64 -21.22
N VAL A 247 -8.94 -3.93 -20.77
CA VAL A 247 -9.70 -3.01 -21.61
C VAL A 247 -9.61 -1.59 -21.05
N GLN A 248 -9.50 -0.61 -21.93
CA GLN A 248 -9.62 0.80 -21.58
C GLN A 248 -10.91 1.36 -22.16
N TYR A 249 -11.67 2.06 -21.33
CA TYR A 249 -12.89 2.76 -21.73
C TYR A 249 -12.59 4.20 -22.18
N GLU A 250 -13.54 4.83 -22.88
CA GLU A 250 -13.40 6.22 -23.37
C GLU A 250 -13.14 7.26 -22.26
N ASN A 251 -13.60 7.00 -21.02
CA ASN A 251 -13.29 7.81 -19.84
C ASN A 251 -11.91 7.50 -19.22
N LYS A 252 -11.05 6.76 -19.94
CA LYS A 252 -9.71 6.29 -19.54
C LYS A 252 -9.67 5.25 -18.42
N HIS A 253 -10.80 4.82 -17.88
CA HIS A 253 -10.81 3.75 -16.89
C HIS A 253 -10.31 2.45 -17.52
N TRP A 254 -9.55 1.69 -16.74
CA TRP A 254 -9.00 0.39 -17.11
C TRP A 254 -9.69 -0.73 -16.33
N GLN A 255 -9.90 -1.86 -16.99
CA GLN A 255 -10.49 -3.04 -16.37
C GLN A 255 -9.78 -4.31 -16.82
N LEU A 256 -9.44 -5.16 -15.86
CA LEU A 256 -9.01 -6.53 -16.11
C LEU A 256 -10.24 -7.42 -16.24
N LEU A 257 -10.25 -8.25 -17.29
CA LEU A 257 -11.27 -9.23 -17.58
C LEU A 257 -10.66 -10.63 -17.57
N VAL A 258 -11.30 -11.55 -16.85
CA VAL A 258 -11.04 -12.98 -16.91
C VAL A 258 -12.32 -13.67 -17.38
N ASP A 259 -12.24 -14.42 -18.48
CA ASP A 259 -13.38 -15.03 -19.16
C ASP A 259 -14.52 -14.03 -19.45
N ASP A 260 -14.13 -12.85 -19.94
CA ASP A 260 -15.01 -11.72 -20.26
C ASP A 260 -15.80 -11.15 -19.07
N LYS A 261 -15.39 -11.48 -17.84
CA LYS A 261 -15.96 -10.94 -16.60
C LYS A 261 -14.97 -10.01 -15.90
N PRO A 262 -15.44 -8.88 -15.33
CA PRO A 262 -14.62 -8.03 -14.48
C PRO A 262 -13.89 -8.84 -13.42
N TYR A 263 -12.59 -8.62 -13.31
CA TYR A 263 -11.71 -9.28 -12.37
C TYR A 263 -10.91 -8.23 -11.61
N ILE A 264 -11.02 -8.24 -10.29
CA ILE A 264 -10.17 -7.46 -9.40
C ILE A 264 -9.21 -8.41 -8.69
N ILE A 265 -7.92 -8.09 -8.69
CA ILE A 265 -6.89 -8.90 -8.06
C ILE A 265 -7.05 -8.79 -6.55
N LYS A 266 -7.50 -9.89 -5.93
CA LYS A 266 -7.56 -10.11 -4.48
C LYS A 266 -6.36 -10.98 -4.12
N GLY A 267 -5.20 -10.34 -4.17
CA GLY A 267 -3.91 -10.99 -4.22
C GLY A 267 -3.33 -11.31 -2.85
N MET A 268 -2.51 -12.36 -2.77
CA MET A 268 -1.73 -12.72 -1.58
C MET A 268 -0.29 -13.06 -1.97
N SER A 269 0.70 -12.56 -1.22
CA SER A 269 2.06 -13.08 -1.25
C SER A 269 2.15 -14.33 -0.37
N TYR A 270 2.69 -15.41 -0.92
CA TYR A 270 2.61 -16.73 -0.30
C TYR A 270 3.94 -17.50 -0.41
N SER A 271 4.59 -17.69 0.73
CA SER A 271 5.87 -18.41 0.88
C SER A 271 6.04 -18.93 2.31
N PRO A 272 5.12 -19.77 2.83
CA PRO A 272 5.18 -20.17 4.23
C PRO A 272 6.51 -20.86 4.55
N CYS A 273 7.24 -20.31 5.52
CA CYS A 273 8.52 -20.80 6.00
C CYS A 273 8.34 -21.50 7.35
N LYS A 274 8.92 -22.69 7.51
CA LYS A 274 8.95 -23.38 8.80
C LYS A 274 9.89 -22.63 9.74
N VAL A 275 9.45 -22.37 10.96
CA VAL A 275 10.26 -21.76 12.03
C VAL A 275 11.57 -22.52 12.20
N GLY A 276 12.68 -21.78 12.30
CA GLY A 276 14.04 -22.29 12.36
C GLY A 276 14.73 -22.45 11.00
N LEU A 277 14.02 -22.28 9.88
CA LEU A 277 14.64 -22.23 8.56
C LEU A 277 14.83 -20.78 8.09
N SER A 278 15.87 -20.53 7.28
CA SER A 278 16.20 -19.21 6.77
C SER A 278 16.92 -19.31 5.42
N PRO A 279 16.60 -18.41 4.46
CA PRO A 279 17.38 -18.28 3.23
C PRO A 279 18.81 -17.79 3.51
N ASP A 280 19.03 -16.94 4.52
CA ASP A 280 20.36 -16.45 4.90
C ASP A 280 21.25 -17.56 5.45
N ALA A 281 20.65 -18.59 6.06
CA ALA A 281 21.34 -19.79 6.50
C ALA A 281 21.48 -20.86 5.40
N GLY A 282 20.93 -20.63 4.21
CA GLY A 282 20.88 -21.61 3.12
C GLY A 282 20.00 -22.84 3.41
N THR A 283 19.11 -22.76 4.41
CA THR A 283 18.24 -23.87 4.84
C THR A 283 16.83 -23.78 4.26
N TYR A 284 16.52 -22.70 3.52
CA TYR A 284 15.23 -22.47 2.88
C TYR A 284 15.36 -21.67 1.59
N SER A 285 14.65 -22.09 0.54
CA SER A 285 14.42 -21.29 -0.66
C SER A 285 12.98 -20.77 -0.67
N VAL A 286 12.84 -19.45 -0.50
CA VAL A 286 11.56 -18.72 -0.45
C VAL A 286 10.67 -19.01 -1.67
N GLN A 287 11.28 -19.20 -2.84
CA GLN A 287 10.55 -19.38 -4.10
C GLN A 287 10.06 -20.82 -4.33
N ARG A 288 10.65 -21.81 -3.65
CA ARG A 288 10.53 -23.22 -4.02
C ARG A 288 10.01 -24.09 -2.88
N ASP A 289 10.65 -24.02 -1.72
CA ASP A 289 10.64 -25.14 -0.77
C ASP A 289 9.27 -25.40 -0.14
N TRP A 290 8.46 -24.35 0.04
CA TRP A 290 7.08 -24.51 0.54
C TRP A 290 6.19 -25.38 -0.36
N MET A 291 6.52 -25.51 -1.65
CA MET A 291 5.77 -26.33 -2.61
C MET A 291 6.09 -27.83 -2.53
N TYR A 292 7.11 -28.20 -1.75
CA TYR A 292 7.65 -29.55 -1.68
C TYR A 292 7.84 -30.08 -0.26
N HIS A 293 7.91 -29.20 0.74
CA HIS A 293 8.06 -29.60 2.13
C HIS A 293 6.88 -30.45 2.61
N ASP A 294 7.21 -31.67 3.05
CA ASP A 294 6.32 -32.68 3.61
C ASP A 294 6.98 -33.25 4.88
N PHE A 295 6.98 -32.46 5.95
CA PHE A 295 7.59 -32.78 7.22
C PHE A 295 6.83 -33.89 7.96
N ASN A 296 5.55 -34.10 7.67
CA ASN A 296 4.76 -35.18 8.26
C ASN A 296 4.85 -36.49 7.44
N ASN A 297 5.48 -36.47 6.26
CA ASN A 297 5.67 -37.58 5.33
C ASN A 297 4.35 -38.22 4.84
N ASN A 298 3.32 -37.42 4.58
CA ASN A 298 2.02 -37.91 4.09
C ASN A 298 1.88 -37.85 2.56
N GLY A 299 2.91 -37.39 1.85
CA GLY A 299 2.95 -37.24 0.40
C GLY A 299 2.38 -35.92 -0.12
N LYS A 300 2.12 -34.94 0.74
CA LYS A 300 1.55 -33.62 0.37
C LYS A 300 2.38 -32.47 0.94
N PRO A 301 2.45 -31.32 0.24
CA PRO A 301 3.01 -30.10 0.81
C PRO A 301 2.25 -29.62 2.05
N ASP A 302 2.96 -29.46 3.18
CA ASP A 302 2.32 -29.25 4.49
C ASP A 302 1.55 -27.91 4.57
N GLY A 303 2.14 -26.81 4.09
CA GLY A 303 1.52 -25.48 4.15
C GLY A 303 0.19 -25.43 3.38
N PRO A 304 0.18 -25.78 2.09
CA PRO A 304 -1.04 -25.82 1.28
C PRO A 304 -2.17 -26.69 1.82
N TYR A 305 -1.86 -27.87 2.40
CA TYR A 305 -2.87 -28.91 2.66
C TYR A 305 -3.03 -29.32 4.12
N ASP A 306 -2.03 -29.15 4.97
CA ASP A 306 -1.99 -29.76 6.31
C ASP A 306 -2.04 -28.76 7.47
N THR A 307 -2.29 -27.49 7.19
CA THR A 307 -2.41 -26.48 8.25
C THR A 307 -3.75 -26.56 8.97
N TRP A 308 -3.77 -26.19 10.25
CA TRP A 308 -4.96 -26.12 11.09
C TRP A 308 -4.98 -24.80 11.86
N VAL A 309 -6.19 -24.37 12.25
CA VAL A 309 -6.39 -23.08 12.92
C VAL A 309 -6.50 -23.28 14.43
N ASP A 310 -5.56 -22.69 15.16
CA ASP A 310 -5.58 -22.57 16.63
C ASP A 310 -6.55 -21.44 17.03
N LYS A 311 -7.82 -21.79 17.22
CA LYS A 311 -8.93 -20.86 17.43
C LYS A 311 -8.86 -20.20 18.80
N ASN A 312 -8.40 -20.93 19.82
CA ASN A 312 -8.32 -20.46 21.19
C ASN A 312 -6.92 -19.96 21.60
N ARG A 313 -5.96 -19.99 20.66
CA ARG A 313 -4.58 -19.51 20.81
C ARG A 313 -3.80 -20.26 21.90
N ASN A 314 -4.13 -21.53 22.15
CA ASN A 314 -3.49 -22.35 23.19
C ASN A 314 -2.23 -23.10 22.70
N ASN A 315 -1.88 -22.96 21.41
CA ASN A 315 -0.75 -23.62 20.75
C ASN A 315 -0.83 -25.16 20.73
N LYS A 316 -2.03 -25.73 20.68
CA LYS A 316 -2.30 -27.17 20.57
C LYS A 316 -3.47 -27.38 19.63
N GLN A 317 -3.42 -28.46 18.85
CA GLN A 317 -4.54 -28.83 18.00
C GLN A 317 -5.62 -29.49 18.85
N ASP A 318 -6.73 -28.78 19.08
CA ASP A 318 -7.89 -29.32 19.77
C ASP A 318 -8.75 -30.19 18.84
N LYS A 319 -9.63 -31.03 19.42
CA LYS A 319 -10.43 -32.00 18.63
C LYS A 319 -11.35 -31.35 17.60
N ASP A 320 -11.71 -30.08 17.79
CA ASP A 320 -12.56 -29.28 16.91
C ASP A 320 -11.76 -28.35 15.98
N GLU A 321 -10.46 -28.56 15.86
CA GLU A 321 -9.54 -27.86 14.97
C GLU A 321 -9.04 -28.82 13.88
N PRO A 322 -9.88 -29.12 12.88
CA PRO A 322 -9.50 -30.03 11.81
C PRO A 322 -8.32 -29.46 11.01
N VAL A 323 -7.61 -30.35 10.33
CA VAL A 323 -6.70 -29.97 9.25
C VAL A 323 -7.52 -29.38 8.09
N VAL A 324 -7.09 -28.23 7.59
CA VAL A 324 -7.79 -27.43 6.56
C VAL A 324 -6.87 -27.13 5.36
N GLY A 325 -5.63 -26.71 5.62
CA GLY A 325 -4.68 -26.27 4.60
C GLY A 325 -4.84 -24.80 4.20
N ASP A 326 -3.71 -24.14 3.94
CA ASP A 326 -3.69 -22.71 3.62
C ASP A 326 -4.45 -22.39 2.32
N PHE A 327 -4.50 -23.30 1.35
CA PHE A 327 -5.26 -23.09 0.11
C PHE A 327 -6.76 -22.97 0.39
N GLN A 328 -7.30 -23.80 1.29
CA GLN A 328 -8.70 -23.73 1.67
C GLN A 328 -8.99 -22.47 2.49
N LEU A 329 -8.10 -22.10 3.42
CA LEU A 329 -8.23 -20.86 4.19
C LEU A 329 -8.20 -19.61 3.27
N MET A 330 -7.28 -19.55 2.31
CA MET A 330 -7.23 -18.47 1.32
C MET A 330 -8.50 -18.38 0.48
N LYS A 331 -9.03 -19.53 0.02
CA LYS A 331 -10.30 -19.58 -0.72
C LYS A 331 -11.47 -19.06 0.13
N GLU A 332 -11.54 -19.44 1.40
CA GLU A 332 -12.58 -18.98 2.34
C GLU A 332 -12.48 -17.49 2.67
N MET A 333 -11.27 -16.93 2.64
CA MET A 333 -11.04 -15.49 2.77
C MET A 333 -11.44 -14.72 1.49
N GLY A 334 -11.50 -15.39 0.34
CA GLY A 334 -11.83 -14.79 -0.96
C GLY A 334 -10.62 -14.40 -1.81
N VAL A 335 -9.43 -14.94 -1.51
CA VAL A 335 -8.26 -14.84 -2.39
C VAL A 335 -8.61 -15.45 -3.74
N ASN A 336 -8.26 -14.75 -4.81
CA ASN A 336 -8.37 -15.27 -6.17
C ASN A 336 -7.02 -15.30 -6.90
N THR A 337 -5.95 -14.78 -6.30
CA THR A 337 -4.64 -14.69 -6.94
C THR A 337 -3.51 -14.77 -5.92
N ILE A 338 -2.44 -15.49 -6.24
CA ILE A 338 -1.17 -15.41 -5.51
C ILE A 338 -0.07 -14.83 -6.39
N ARG A 339 0.91 -14.16 -5.78
CA ARG A 339 2.10 -13.63 -6.48
C ARG A 339 3.32 -14.46 -6.10
N LEU A 340 4.05 -14.93 -7.11
CA LEU A 340 5.23 -15.78 -6.95
C LEU A 340 6.36 -15.36 -7.91
N TYR A 341 7.64 -15.62 -7.56
CA TYR A 341 8.81 -15.47 -8.46
C TYR A 341 9.43 -16.81 -8.88
N HIS A 342 9.64 -17.03 -10.18
CA HIS A 342 9.88 -18.33 -10.79
C HIS A 342 11.32 -18.81 -10.55
N HIS A 343 11.56 -19.66 -9.56
CA HIS A 343 12.85 -20.36 -9.39
C HIS A 343 12.65 -21.75 -8.79
N GLY A 344 11.73 -22.51 -9.39
CA GLY A 344 11.46 -23.91 -9.06
C GLY A 344 10.04 -24.15 -8.54
N TYR A 345 9.04 -24.24 -9.43
CA TYR A 345 7.67 -24.53 -8.98
C TYR A 345 7.20 -25.93 -9.27
N ASN A 346 6.26 -26.35 -8.44
CA ASN A 346 5.48 -27.56 -8.61
C ASN A 346 4.24 -27.24 -9.49
N LYS A 347 4.35 -27.46 -10.80
CA LYS A 347 3.25 -27.21 -11.75
C LYS A 347 1.95 -27.90 -11.38
N ASN A 348 2.02 -29.12 -10.84
CA ASN A 348 0.84 -29.88 -10.45
C ASN A 348 0.15 -29.25 -9.22
N LEU A 349 0.93 -28.76 -8.26
CA LEU A 349 0.40 -28.02 -7.10
C LEU A 349 -0.32 -26.73 -7.54
N LEU A 350 0.27 -25.97 -8.45
CA LEU A 350 -0.35 -24.73 -8.96
C LEU A 350 -1.59 -25.01 -9.82
N LYS A 351 -1.60 -26.13 -10.53
CA LYS A 351 -2.79 -26.60 -11.24
C LYS A 351 -3.91 -26.97 -10.27
N ASP A 352 -3.59 -27.67 -9.19
CA ASP A 352 -4.55 -28.02 -8.13
C ASP A 352 -5.10 -26.77 -7.42
N LEU A 353 -4.22 -25.81 -7.10
CA LEU A 353 -4.59 -24.49 -6.57
C LEU A 353 -5.66 -23.82 -7.43
N TYR A 354 -5.48 -23.83 -8.75
CA TYR A 354 -6.45 -23.25 -9.68
C TYR A 354 -7.73 -24.08 -9.80
N GLU A 355 -7.62 -25.38 -10.05
CA GLU A 355 -8.78 -26.24 -10.34
C GLU A 355 -9.69 -26.44 -9.12
N ASN A 356 -9.11 -26.58 -7.92
CA ASN A 356 -9.86 -26.87 -6.70
C ASN A 356 -10.13 -25.64 -5.84
N TYR A 357 -9.31 -24.60 -5.94
CA TYR A 357 -9.45 -23.39 -5.12
C TYR A 357 -9.78 -22.12 -5.91
N GLY A 358 -9.68 -22.15 -7.25
CA GLY A 358 -10.03 -21.02 -8.11
C GLY A 358 -9.01 -19.87 -8.03
N ILE A 359 -7.79 -20.16 -7.59
CA ILE A 359 -6.74 -19.16 -7.38
C ILE A 359 -5.77 -19.18 -8.58
N MET A 360 -5.62 -18.02 -9.22
CA MET A 360 -4.69 -17.78 -10.32
C MET A 360 -3.33 -17.30 -9.80
N VAL A 361 -2.35 -17.13 -10.70
CA VAL A 361 -0.98 -16.77 -10.33
C VAL A 361 -0.47 -15.56 -11.13
N LEU A 362 0.08 -14.57 -10.42
CA LEU A 362 1.00 -13.58 -10.98
C LEU A 362 2.39 -14.21 -11.00
N MET A 363 2.91 -14.51 -12.20
CA MET A 363 4.17 -15.24 -12.38
C MET A 363 5.32 -14.28 -12.64
N GLY A 364 6.25 -14.19 -11.69
CA GLY A 364 7.30 -13.18 -11.68
C GLY A 364 8.71 -13.67 -12.01
N ASP A 365 9.58 -12.80 -12.51
CA ASP A 365 11.05 -12.95 -12.56
C ASP A 365 11.68 -11.78 -11.77
N PHE A 366 12.68 -12.04 -10.92
CA PHE A 366 13.35 -11.01 -10.13
C PHE A 366 14.15 -10.00 -10.97
N LEU A 367 14.46 -10.34 -12.21
CA LEU A 367 15.07 -9.48 -13.20
C LEU A 367 16.39 -8.90 -12.67
N GLY A 368 17.17 -9.75 -12.00
CA GLY A 368 18.46 -9.38 -11.42
C GLY A 368 18.41 -8.78 -10.03
N MET A 369 17.23 -8.58 -9.41
CA MET A 369 17.17 -8.22 -8.00
C MET A 369 17.82 -9.33 -7.16
N TYR A 370 18.55 -8.97 -6.10
CA TYR A 370 19.29 -9.92 -5.26
C TYR A 370 20.37 -10.70 -6.04
N ALA A 371 20.85 -10.15 -7.17
CA ALA A 371 21.71 -10.82 -8.15
C ALA A 371 21.08 -12.08 -8.80
N THR A 372 19.77 -12.29 -8.65
CA THR A 372 19.09 -13.49 -9.11
C THR A 372 18.93 -13.50 -10.63
N GLY A 373 19.37 -14.58 -11.27
CA GLY A 373 19.25 -14.79 -12.72
C GLY A 373 20.31 -14.08 -13.58
N SER A 374 21.06 -13.12 -13.04
CA SER A 374 22.09 -12.40 -13.82
C SER A 374 23.44 -13.12 -13.88
N GLY A 375 23.75 -13.95 -12.88
CA GLY A 375 25.06 -14.58 -12.70
C GLY A 375 26.11 -13.66 -12.04
N ALA A 376 25.73 -12.45 -11.65
CA ALA A 376 26.58 -11.52 -10.92
C ALA A 376 26.83 -11.99 -9.48
N GLY A 377 27.97 -11.61 -8.89
CA GLY A 377 28.16 -11.73 -7.45
C GLY A 377 27.28 -10.73 -6.67
N TRP A 378 26.90 -11.03 -5.42
CA TRP A 378 26.05 -10.15 -4.61
C TRP A 378 26.57 -8.70 -4.52
N TYR A 379 27.85 -8.52 -4.17
CA TYR A 379 28.48 -7.19 -4.04
C TYR A 379 28.90 -6.56 -5.38
N GLU A 380 29.02 -7.36 -6.44
CA GLU A 380 29.14 -6.82 -7.81
C GLU A 380 27.80 -6.22 -8.25
N GLY A 381 26.71 -6.94 -7.91
CA GLY A 381 25.34 -6.64 -8.28
C GLY A 381 25.06 -6.85 -9.76
N THR A 382 23.80 -7.11 -10.08
CA THR A 382 23.35 -7.09 -11.48
C THR A 382 23.59 -5.72 -12.10
N ASP A 383 24.37 -5.72 -13.19
CA ASP A 383 24.65 -4.56 -14.05
C ASP A 383 23.80 -4.62 -15.33
N TYR A 384 22.88 -3.68 -15.50
CA TYR A 384 21.96 -3.61 -16.64
C TYR A 384 22.60 -3.04 -17.91
N THR A 385 23.88 -2.67 -17.86
CA THR A 385 24.70 -2.32 -19.03
C THR A 385 25.61 -3.47 -19.47
N ASN A 386 25.72 -4.52 -18.67
CA ASN A 386 26.52 -5.70 -18.99
C ASN A 386 25.72 -6.66 -19.88
N PRO A 387 26.15 -6.91 -21.13
CA PRO A 387 25.41 -7.77 -22.07
C PRO A 387 25.30 -9.23 -21.59
N VAL A 388 26.25 -9.74 -20.82
CA VAL A 388 26.20 -11.11 -20.28
C VAL A 388 25.11 -11.22 -19.21
N HIS A 389 25.06 -10.26 -18.27
CA HIS A 389 24.01 -10.23 -17.25
C HIS A 389 22.63 -10.11 -17.88
N CYS A 390 22.46 -9.19 -18.84
CA CYS A 390 21.22 -9.03 -19.59
C CYS A 390 20.82 -10.30 -20.33
N GLN A 391 21.76 -10.98 -21.00
CA GLN A 391 21.49 -12.24 -21.70
C GLN A 391 21.03 -13.34 -20.74
N ASN A 392 21.69 -13.51 -19.59
CA ASN A 392 21.32 -14.51 -18.59
C ASN A 392 19.91 -14.27 -18.04
N MET A 393 19.59 -13.01 -17.72
CA MET A 393 18.25 -12.64 -17.26
C MET A 393 17.18 -12.84 -18.33
N LEU A 394 17.47 -12.57 -19.61
CA LEU A 394 16.52 -12.85 -20.69
C LEU A 394 16.28 -14.35 -20.88
N GLU A 395 17.31 -15.19 -20.67
CA GLU A 395 17.13 -16.64 -20.72
C GLU A 395 16.28 -17.12 -19.52
N SER A 396 16.49 -16.58 -18.32
CA SER A 396 15.61 -16.80 -17.16
C SER A 396 14.15 -16.47 -17.47
N VAL A 397 13.88 -15.27 -18.00
CA VAL A 397 12.54 -14.85 -18.41
C VAL A 397 11.97 -15.77 -19.49
N LYS A 398 12.78 -16.21 -20.45
CA LYS A 398 12.35 -17.15 -21.50
C LYS A 398 11.97 -18.50 -20.91
N ASP A 399 12.74 -19.03 -19.97
CA ASP A 399 12.45 -20.28 -19.28
C ASP A 399 11.13 -20.18 -18.50
N MET A 400 10.91 -19.09 -17.76
CA MET A 400 9.63 -18.80 -17.11
C MET A 400 8.45 -18.91 -18.09
N VAL A 401 8.52 -18.19 -19.21
CA VAL A 401 7.39 -18.15 -20.15
C VAL A 401 7.21 -19.51 -20.83
N MET A 402 8.30 -20.13 -21.27
CA MET A 402 8.23 -21.40 -21.98
C MET A 402 7.67 -22.53 -21.11
N GLU A 403 7.95 -22.51 -19.82
CA GLU A 403 7.43 -23.50 -18.87
C GLU A 403 5.94 -23.29 -18.55
N TYR A 404 5.47 -22.04 -18.44
CA TYR A 404 4.14 -21.73 -17.90
C TYR A 404 3.12 -21.14 -18.89
N LYS A 405 3.51 -20.78 -20.13
CA LYS A 405 2.61 -20.10 -21.08
C LYS A 405 1.32 -20.85 -21.41
N ASP A 406 1.36 -22.18 -21.36
CA ASP A 406 0.21 -23.04 -21.67
C ASP A 406 -0.70 -23.28 -20.45
N GLU A 407 -0.31 -22.81 -19.27
CA GLU A 407 -1.06 -23.02 -18.04
C GLU A 407 -2.23 -22.02 -17.91
N PRO A 408 -3.46 -22.49 -17.63
CA PRO A 408 -4.63 -21.63 -17.55
C PRO A 408 -4.63 -20.74 -16.30
N TYR A 409 -3.86 -21.11 -15.27
CA TYR A 409 -3.78 -20.38 -14.01
C TYR A 409 -2.87 -19.15 -14.05
N VAL A 410 -2.05 -18.97 -15.08
CA VAL A 410 -1.23 -17.76 -15.22
C VAL A 410 -2.13 -16.58 -15.59
N LEU A 411 -2.25 -15.62 -14.68
CA LEU A 411 -3.02 -14.39 -14.88
C LEU A 411 -2.20 -13.32 -15.61
N MET A 412 -0.94 -13.15 -15.21
CA MET A 412 -0.10 -12.03 -15.64
C MET A 412 1.37 -12.37 -15.40
N TRP A 413 2.25 -11.86 -16.27
CA TRP A 413 3.71 -11.94 -16.08
C TRP A 413 4.20 -10.70 -15.33
N VAL A 414 5.08 -10.86 -14.35
CA VAL A 414 5.58 -9.76 -13.51
C VAL A 414 7.10 -9.68 -13.60
N LEU A 415 7.61 -8.48 -13.87
CA LEU A 415 9.03 -8.23 -14.07
C LEU A 415 9.61 -7.41 -12.93
N GLY A 416 10.63 -7.94 -12.26
CA GLY A 416 11.34 -7.29 -11.15
C GLY A 416 10.65 -7.47 -9.80
N ASN A 417 11.32 -7.00 -8.74
CA ASN A 417 10.81 -6.80 -7.38
C ASN A 417 11.54 -5.61 -6.75
N GLU A 418 11.04 -4.38 -6.94
CA GLU A 418 11.64 -3.13 -6.42
C GLU A 418 13.08 -2.86 -6.89
N ASN A 419 13.47 -3.37 -8.07
CA ASN A 419 14.84 -3.21 -8.60
C ASN A 419 15.27 -1.73 -8.66
N ASN A 420 14.34 -0.80 -8.87
CA ASN A 420 14.60 0.64 -8.90
C ASN A 420 15.19 1.19 -7.58
N TYR A 421 14.98 0.52 -6.45
CA TYR A 421 15.66 0.83 -5.18
C TYR A 421 17.01 0.14 -5.04
N GLY A 422 17.29 -0.86 -5.87
CA GLY A 422 18.44 -1.72 -5.76
C GLY A 422 19.76 -0.99 -5.96
N GLU A 423 20.62 -1.17 -4.97
CA GLU A 423 21.99 -0.65 -4.92
C GLU A 423 22.94 -1.74 -4.45
N VAL A 424 24.21 -1.62 -4.84
CA VAL A 424 25.25 -2.55 -4.41
C VAL A 424 25.70 -2.23 -2.99
N GLY A 425 25.97 -3.29 -2.24
CA GLY A 425 26.56 -3.21 -0.92
C GLY A 425 28.09 -3.25 -0.93
N ASP A 426 28.66 -3.22 0.26
CA ASP A 426 30.07 -3.50 0.54
C ASP A 426 30.20 -4.19 1.92
N THR A 427 31.42 -4.26 2.47
CA THR A 427 31.69 -4.88 3.78
C THR A 427 31.00 -4.18 4.96
N THR A 428 30.43 -3.00 4.77
CA THR A 428 29.75 -2.19 5.80
C THR A 428 28.25 -2.07 5.59
N LYS A 429 27.76 -2.41 4.39
CA LYS A 429 26.34 -2.35 4.03
C LYS A 429 25.99 -3.49 3.08
N VAL A 430 24.99 -4.29 3.41
CA VAL A 430 24.64 -5.48 2.61
C VAL A 430 24.19 -5.13 1.19
N GLY A 431 23.42 -4.06 1.00
CA GLY A 431 22.84 -3.70 -0.31
C GLY A 431 21.73 -4.65 -0.76
N SER A 432 21.36 -4.60 -2.04
CA SER A 432 20.25 -5.38 -2.62
C SER A 432 20.66 -6.20 -3.86
N GLY A 433 21.95 -6.26 -4.18
CA GLY A 433 22.47 -7.11 -5.24
C GLY A 433 22.15 -6.67 -6.68
N CYS A 434 21.80 -5.40 -6.91
CA CYS A 434 21.70 -4.86 -8.27
C CYS A 434 22.00 -3.35 -8.33
N ARG A 435 22.21 -2.84 -9.56
CA ARG A 435 22.66 -1.47 -9.83
C ARG A 435 21.57 -0.58 -10.45
N ALA A 436 20.31 -1.02 -10.44
CA ALA A 436 19.23 -0.36 -11.16
C ALA A 436 19.00 1.09 -10.68
N LYS A 437 19.21 1.40 -9.40
CA LYS A 437 19.13 2.77 -8.88
C LYS A 437 20.14 3.73 -9.50
N GLU A 438 21.35 3.25 -9.81
CA GLU A 438 22.44 4.00 -10.47
C GLU A 438 22.26 4.02 -11.99
N GLN A 439 21.51 3.07 -12.55
CA GLN A 439 21.35 2.82 -13.97
C GLN A 439 19.88 2.84 -14.43
N PRO A 440 19.06 3.85 -14.06
CA PRO A 440 17.61 3.79 -14.28
C PRO A 440 17.25 3.61 -15.76
N GLU A 441 17.86 4.40 -16.67
CA GLU A 441 17.56 4.28 -18.10
C GLU A 441 17.90 2.89 -18.67
N ALA A 442 19.04 2.30 -18.27
CA ALA A 442 19.42 0.97 -18.74
C ALA A 442 18.46 -0.11 -18.21
N PHE A 443 18.10 -0.02 -16.92
CA PHE A 443 17.14 -0.92 -16.29
C PHE A 443 15.78 -0.89 -17.00
N TYR A 444 15.15 0.28 -17.18
CA TYR A 444 13.82 0.35 -17.79
C TYR A 444 13.82 -0.04 -19.27
N LYS A 445 14.90 0.25 -20.03
CA LYS A 445 15.06 -0.29 -21.39
C LYS A 445 15.13 -1.81 -21.40
N PHE A 446 15.85 -2.40 -20.44
CA PHE A 446 15.96 -3.85 -20.30
C PHE A 446 14.63 -4.49 -19.90
N VAL A 447 13.87 -3.89 -18.97
CA VAL A 447 12.50 -4.32 -18.64
C VAL A 447 11.63 -4.36 -19.90
N ASN A 448 11.73 -3.36 -20.77
CA ASN A 448 10.97 -3.34 -22.02
C ASN A 448 11.40 -4.43 -23.01
N GLU A 449 12.70 -4.75 -23.07
CA GLU A 449 13.21 -5.85 -23.86
C GLU A 449 12.66 -7.21 -23.37
N ALA A 450 12.66 -7.43 -22.06
CA ALA A 450 12.04 -8.62 -21.46
C ALA A 450 10.53 -8.69 -21.75
N ALA A 451 9.81 -7.56 -21.68
CA ALA A 451 8.39 -7.51 -22.00
C ALA A 451 8.11 -7.89 -23.48
N LYS A 452 8.93 -7.42 -24.41
CA LYS A 452 8.86 -7.82 -25.83
C LYS A 452 9.10 -9.32 -26.01
N LEU A 453 10.10 -9.86 -25.32
CA LEU A 453 10.39 -11.29 -25.35
C LEU A 453 9.19 -12.10 -24.86
N ILE A 454 8.62 -11.76 -23.70
CA ILE A 454 7.41 -12.42 -23.17
C ILE A 454 6.28 -12.39 -24.19
N LYS A 455 5.97 -11.21 -24.75
CA LYS A 455 4.90 -11.06 -25.75
C LYS A 455 5.17 -11.87 -27.02
N SER A 456 6.42 -12.08 -27.40
CA SER A 456 6.76 -12.93 -28.54
C SER A 456 6.55 -14.42 -28.27
N LEU A 457 6.70 -14.84 -27.01
CA LEU A 457 6.65 -16.24 -26.58
C LEU A 457 5.26 -16.69 -26.12
N ASP A 458 4.48 -15.80 -25.48
CA ASP A 458 3.14 -16.09 -24.98
C ASP A 458 2.08 -15.95 -26.10
N PRO A 459 1.50 -17.07 -26.59
CA PRO A 459 0.52 -17.03 -27.68
C PRO A 459 -0.76 -16.27 -27.31
N TYR A 460 -1.08 -16.19 -26.02
CA TYR A 460 -2.27 -15.51 -25.51
C TYR A 460 -2.05 -14.01 -25.26
N GLN A 461 -0.80 -13.53 -25.40
CA GLN A 461 -0.45 -12.13 -25.19
C GLN A 461 -0.89 -11.64 -23.80
N ARG A 462 -0.79 -12.47 -22.75
CA ARG A 462 -1.22 -12.07 -21.41
C ARG A 462 -0.49 -10.78 -21.00
N PRO A 463 -1.10 -9.94 -20.15
CA PRO A 463 -0.47 -8.70 -19.76
C PRO A 463 0.90 -8.93 -19.09
N VAL A 464 1.81 -7.99 -19.32
CA VAL A 464 3.11 -7.92 -18.66
C VAL A 464 3.11 -6.72 -17.72
N ALA A 465 3.48 -6.94 -16.45
CA ALA A 465 3.62 -5.91 -15.43
C ALA A 465 5.08 -5.74 -15.00
N ILE A 466 5.40 -4.59 -14.45
CA ILE A 466 6.59 -4.38 -13.61
C ILE A 466 6.20 -4.46 -12.12
N CYS A 467 7.12 -4.83 -11.23
CA CYS A 467 7.01 -4.65 -9.79
C CYS A 467 8.03 -3.60 -9.33
N ASN A 468 7.62 -2.35 -9.25
CA ASN A 468 8.45 -1.21 -8.88
C ASN A 468 8.38 -0.94 -7.36
N GLY A 469 9.41 -0.33 -6.80
CA GLY A 469 9.37 0.26 -5.46
C GLY A 469 8.73 1.64 -5.53
N ASP A 470 7.48 1.75 -5.07
CA ASP A 470 6.65 2.95 -5.18
C ASP A 470 6.68 3.55 -6.63
N ILE A 471 6.58 4.87 -6.79
CA ILE A 471 6.56 5.60 -8.08
C ILE A 471 7.91 6.23 -8.45
N LEU A 472 8.99 5.89 -7.73
CA LEU A 472 10.32 6.39 -8.09
C LEU A 472 10.67 5.93 -9.51
N TYR A 473 11.19 6.84 -10.33
CA TYR A 473 11.51 6.66 -11.76
C TYR A 473 10.32 6.30 -12.67
N LEU A 474 9.10 6.71 -12.29
CA LEU A 474 7.91 6.57 -13.15
C LEU A 474 8.07 7.26 -14.52
N ASP A 475 8.87 8.32 -14.61
CA ASP A 475 9.21 9.00 -15.86
C ASP A 475 10.07 8.14 -16.80
N TYR A 476 11.06 7.42 -16.27
CA TYR A 476 11.81 6.43 -17.04
C TYR A 476 10.92 5.28 -17.48
N PHE A 477 10.05 4.76 -16.62
CA PHE A 477 9.07 3.74 -17.01
C PHE A 477 8.16 4.24 -18.15
N ALA A 478 7.63 5.45 -18.04
CA ALA A 478 6.76 6.04 -19.06
C ALA A 478 7.46 6.17 -20.42
N LYS A 479 8.73 6.57 -20.40
CA LYS A 479 9.55 6.79 -21.60
C LYS A 479 10.06 5.50 -22.22
N ASP A 480 10.63 4.61 -21.40
CA ASP A 480 11.48 3.51 -21.86
C ASP A 480 10.78 2.13 -21.82
N CYS A 481 9.56 2.03 -21.25
CA CYS A 481 8.77 0.79 -21.17
C CYS A 481 7.43 0.77 -21.94
N PRO A 482 7.35 1.10 -23.25
CA PRO A 482 6.09 1.11 -24.00
C PRO A 482 5.39 -0.27 -24.08
N ASP A 483 6.12 -1.37 -24.01
CA ASP A 483 5.60 -2.74 -24.13
C ASP A 483 5.23 -3.37 -22.77
N VAL A 484 5.45 -2.69 -21.65
CA VAL A 484 4.90 -3.13 -20.35
C VAL A 484 3.46 -2.63 -20.23
N ASP A 485 2.51 -3.50 -19.91
CA ASP A 485 1.09 -3.20 -19.94
C ASP A 485 0.56 -2.62 -18.63
N VAL A 486 1.15 -3.01 -17.48
CA VAL A 486 0.69 -2.64 -16.13
C VAL A 486 1.84 -2.08 -15.32
N PHE A 487 1.63 -0.95 -14.63
CA PHE A 487 2.57 -0.47 -13.61
C PHE A 487 2.22 -1.12 -12.26
N GLY A 488 3.03 -2.06 -11.79
CA GLY A 488 2.90 -2.62 -10.44
C GLY A 488 3.85 -1.91 -9.48
N ALA A 489 3.43 -1.73 -8.23
CA ALA A 489 4.31 -1.19 -7.19
C ALA A 489 4.11 -1.81 -5.80
N ASN A 490 5.22 -2.09 -5.12
CA ASN A 490 5.27 -2.30 -3.68
C ASN A 490 5.14 -0.92 -3.02
N ALA A 491 4.14 -0.74 -2.15
CA ALA A 491 3.84 0.58 -1.59
C ALA A 491 3.32 0.51 -0.15
N TYR A 492 4.06 1.14 0.76
CA TYR A 492 3.79 1.16 2.21
C TYR A 492 3.61 2.59 2.72
N ARG A 493 2.61 3.30 2.20
CA ARG A 493 2.39 4.75 2.44
C ARG A 493 1.59 5.08 3.70
N GLY A 494 1.02 4.09 4.38
CA GLY A 494 0.32 4.25 5.66
C GLY A 494 -1.12 3.75 5.66
N PRO A 495 -1.86 3.95 6.78
CA PRO A 495 -3.20 3.40 6.95
C PRO A 495 -4.28 4.07 6.09
N HIS A 496 -3.93 5.13 5.34
CA HIS A 496 -4.85 5.83 4.45
C HIS A 496 -4.85 5.31 3.01
N GLY A 497 -4.10 4.23 2.73
CA GLY A 497 -3.88 3.72 1.39
C GLY A 497 -2.67 4.34 0.71
N VAL A 498 -2.57 4.16 -0.62
CA VAL A 498 -1.49 4.74 -1.43
C VAL A 498 -1.83 6.16 -1.92
N GLY A 499 -3.11 6.54 -1.81
CA GLY A 499 -3.61 7.88 -2.08
C GLY A 499 -4.07 8.07 -3.52
N THR A 500 -5.02 8.98 -3.74
CA THR A 500 -5.50 9.32 -5.10
C THR A 500 -4.36 9.90 -5.95
N SER A 501 -3.39 10.58 -5.33
CA SER A 501 -2.20 11.08 -6.01
C SER A 501 -1.39 9.97 -6.71
N PHE A 502 -1.22 8.79 -6.09
CA PHE A 502 -0.52 7.65 -6.68
C PHE A 502 -1.17 7.22 -8.00
N TRP A 503 -2.48 7.00 -7.97
CA TRP A 503 -3.26 6.54 -9.12
C TRP A 503 -3.26 7.59 -10.24
N GLN A 504 -3.40 8.87 -9.87
CA GLN A 504 -3.42 9.99 -10.80
C GLN A 504 -2.06 10.20 -11.47
N ASP A 505 -0.96 10.04 -10.75
CA ASP A 505 0.39 10.16 -11.30
C ASP A 505 0.64 9.16 -12.43
N ILE A 506 0.24 7.89 -12.22
CA ILE A 506 0.38 6.84 -13.23
C ILE A 506 -0.52 7.12 -14.43
N GLN A 507 -1.74 7.59 -14.19
CA GLN A 507 -2.69 7.95 -15.25
C GLN A 507 -2.18 9.14 -16.09
N ASP A 508 -1.56 10.14 -15.45
CA ASP A 508 -1.05 11.34 -16.11
C ASP A 508 0.27 11.08 -16.86
N MET A 509 1.17 10.27 -16.28
CA MET A 509 2.50 10.00 -16.86
C MET A 509 2.50 8.89 -17.90
N CYS A 510 1.71 7.83 -17.69
CA CYS A 510 1.82 6.60 -18.47
C CYS A 510 0.54 6.24 -19.24
N ASP A 511 -0.64 6.70 -18.76
CA ASP A 511 -1.95 6.26 -19.25
C ASP A 511 -2.09 4.72 -19.30
N LYS A 512 -1.69 4.07 -18.21
CA LYS A 512 -1.71 2.61 -18.01
C LYS A 512 -2.46 2.22 -16.74
N PRO A 513 -3.00 0.99 -16.67
CA PRO A 513 -3.49 0.44 -15.42
C PRO A 513 -2.36 0.20 -14.43
N ALA A 514 -2.72 0.14 -13.15
CA ALA A 514 -1.80 -0.09 -12.05
C ALA A 514 -2.29 -1.18 -11.10
N MET A 515 -1.36 -1.85 -10.42
CA MET A 515 -1.65 -2.78 -9.33
C MET A 515 -0.70 -2.55 -8.16
N ILE A 516 -1.18 -2.80 -6.94
CA ILE A 516 -0.27 -2.82 -5.78
C ILE A 516 0.29 -4.23 -5.64
N THR A 517 1.59 -4.40 -5.83
CA THR A 517 2.25 -5.71 -5.79
C THR A 517 2.60 -6.14 -4.37
N GLU A 518 2.66 -5.19 -3.43
CA GLU A 518 2.70 -5.43 -1.99
C GLU A 518 2.11 -4.25 -1.21
N TYR A 519 1.33 -4.57 -0.18
CA TYR A 519 0.97 -3.65 0.89
C TYR A 519 0.62 -4.43 2.17
N GLY A 520 0.90 -3.82 3.31
CA GLY A 520 0.60 -4.37 4.62
C GLY A 520 1.21 -3.54 5.74
N CYS A 521 1.07 -4.01 6.97
CA CYS A 521 1.81 -3.49 8.11
C CYS A 521 1.99 -4.58 9.17
N SER A 522 2.90 -4.33 10.11
CA SER A 522 3.17 -5.27 11.20
C SER A 522 1.95 -5.43 12.11
N SER A 523 1.78 -6.63 12.67
CA SER A 523 0.88 -6.91 13.80
C SER A 523 1.58 -6.72 15.16
N TYR A 524 2.67 -5.95 15.18
CA TYR A 524 3.48 -5.64 16.36
C TYR A 524 3.86 -4.16 16.34
N GLY A 525 3.89 -3.57 17.53
CA GLY A 525 4.44 -2.24 17.77
C GLY A 525 4.84 -2.12 19.24
N LYS A 526 5.97 -1.47 19.51
CA LYS A 526 6.52 -1.30 20.85
C LYS A 526 5.54 -0.53 21.73
N GLY A 527 5.16 -1.12 22.86
CA GLY A 527 4.21 -0.51 23.81
C GLY A 527 2.72 -0.75 23.47
N PHE A 528 2.44 -1.63 22.50
CA PHE A 528 1.09 -2.10 22.20
C PHE A 528 0.96 -3.58 22.60
N SER A 529 -0.21 -3.94 23.11
CA SER A 529 -0.58 -5.35 23.26
C SER A 529 -0.82 -5.98 21.89
N LEU A 530 -0.72 -7.32 21.80
CA LEU A 530 -1.01 -8.04 20.56
C LEU A 530 -2.43 -7.75 20.05
N GLU A 531 -3.41 -7.63 20.96
CA GLU A 531 -4.79 -7.35 20.59
C GLU A 531 -4.96 -5.95 19.96
N GLU A 532 -4.35 -4.92 20.55
CA GLU A 532 -4.32 -3.55 20.01
C GLU A 532 -3.59 -3.53 18.66
N ALA A 533 -2.46 -4.23 18.55
CA ALA A 533 -1.67 -4.26 17.32
C ALA A 533 -2.42 -4.97 16.18
N GLU A 534 -3.15 -6.05 16.46
CA GLU A 534 -4.01 -6.70 15.46
C GLU A 534 -5.21 -5.83 15.05
N ASP A 535 -5.79 -5.03 15.96
CA ASP A 535 -6.83 -4.05 15.59
C ASP A 535 -6.28 -3.01 14.60
N LEU A 536 -5.10 -2.47 14.89
CA LEU A 536 -4.46 -1.48 14.03
C LEU A 536 -4.00 -2.08 12.69
N GLN A 537 -3.53 -3.33 12.69
CA GLN A 537 -3.20 -4.05 11.45
C GLN A 537 -4.44 -4.25 10.58
N ALA A 538 -5.54 -4.70 11.18
CA ALA A 538 -6.81 -4.87 10.49
C ALA A 538 -7.34 -3.55 9.91
N GLU A 539 -7.21 -2.45 10.66
CA GLU A 539 -7.56 -1.11 10.19
C GLU A 539 -6.72 -0.68 8.99
N TYR A 540 -5.39 -0.86 9.06
CA TYR A 540 -4.47 -0.54 7.97
C TYR A 540 -4.84 -1.28 6.69
N HIS A 541 -5.05 -2.60 6.77
CA HIS A 541 -5.43 -3.42 5.62
C HIS A 541 -6.80 -3.03 5.05
N LYS A 542 -7.79 -2.78 5.91
CA LYS A 542 -9.14 -2.35 5.48
C LYS A 542 -9.07 -1.13 4.59
N TYR A 543 -8.41 -0.07 5.05
CA TYR A 543 -8.41 1.20 4.33
C TYR A 543 -7.44 1.23 3.15
N ASN A 544 -6.37 0.44 3.17
CA ASN A 544 -5.57 0.22 1.97
C ASN A 544 -6.39 -0.49 0.88
N TRP A 545 -7.11 -1.56 1.22
CA TRP A 545 -7.99 -2.23 0.24
C TRP A 545 -9.08 -1.30 -0.29
N LEU A 546 -9.70 -0.48 0.58
CA LEU A 546 -10.72 0.48 0.15
C LEU A 546 -10.14 1.56 -0.78
N ASP A 547 -8.92 2.05 -0.55
CA ASP A 547 -8.27 2.98 -1.49
C ASP A 547 -8.00 2.32 -2.85
N ILE A 548 -7.49 1.09 -2.86
CA ILE A 548 -7.29 0.28 -4.08
C ILE A 548 -8.62 0.09 -4.82
N TYR A 549 -9.66 -0.34 -4.12
CA TYR A 549 -10.98 -0.60 -4.70
C TYR A 549 -11.64 0.68 -5.23
N TYR A 550 -11.59 1.79 -4.49
CA TYR A 550 -12.19 3.07 -4.90
C TYR A 550 -11.39 3.82 -5.98
N ASN A 551 -10.33 3.23 -6.51
CA ASN A 551 -9.66 3.67 -7.73
C ASN A 551 -9.74 2.62 -8.86
N SER A 552 -10.54 1.56 -8.69
CA SER A 552 -10.80 0.56 -9.73
C SER A 552 -11.79 1.06 -10.78
N CYS A 553 -11.92 0.33 -11.90
CA CYS A 553 -12.82 0.70 -12.98
C CYS A 553 -14.23 1.10 -12.50
N GLY A 554 -14.60 2.36 -12.73
CA GLY A 554 -15.90 2.92 -12.33
C GLY A 554 -15.84 3.78 -11.08
N TYR A 555 -14.69 3.89 -10.42
CA TYR A 555 -14.46 4.72 -9.25
C TYR A 555 -13.14 5.49 -9.39
N GLY A 556 -13.03 6.64 -8.70
CA GLY A 556 -11.78 7.38 -8.58
C GLY A 556 -11.10 7.67 -9.93
N VAL A 557 -9.80 7.43 -10.02
CA VAL A 557 -9.02 7.54 -11.27
C VAL A 557 -9.35 6.40 -12.26
N GLY A 558 -9.81 5.26 -11.73
CA GLY A 558 -10.33 4.15 -12.52
C GLY A 558 -9.26 3.26 -13.16
N ASN A 559 -8.01 3.33 -12.71
CA ASN A 559 -6.89 2.57 -13.27
C ASN A 559 -6.37 1.45 -12.36
N SER A 560 -6.94 1.24 -11.16
CA SER A 560 -6.53 0.15 -10.27
C SER A 560 -7.08 -1.22 -10.72
N LEU A 561 -6.20 -2.22 -10.79
CA LEU A 561 -6.54 -3.62 -11.07
C LEU A 561 -6.73 -4.46 -9.80
N GLY A 562 -6.44 -3.91 -8.62
CA GLY A 562 -6.42 -4.63 -7.34
C GLY A 562 -5.05 -4.57 -6.67
N GLY A 563 -4.83 -5.46 -5.70
CA GLY A 563 -3.60 -5.47 -4.93
C GLY A 563 -3.26 -6.83 -4.32
N VAL A 564 -2.02 -6.96 -3.86
CA VAL A 564 -1.46 -8.16 -3.24
C VAL A 564 -1.09 -7.85 -1.80
N VAL A 565 -1.71 -8.56 -0.86
CA VAL A 565 -1.39 -8.47 0.56
C VAL A 565 -0.02 -9.06 0.81
N PHE A 566 0.81 -8.33 1.55
CA PHE A 566 2.09 -8.81 2.08
C PHE A 566 1.96 -8.86 3.62
N GLU A 567 1.85 -10.04 4.24
CA GLU A 567 1.92 -11.39 3.63
C GLU A 567 1.01 -12.42 4.31
N TRP A 568 0.96 -13.66 3.80
CA TRP A 568 0.06 -14.69 4.33
C TRP A 568 0.35 -15.07 5.78
N VAL A 569 1.60 -15.40 6.09
CA VAL A 569 2.03 -15.90 7.40
C VAL A 569 3.35 -15.27 7.80
N ASP A 570 3.57 -15.07 9.10
CA ASP A 570 4.84 -14.57 9.63
C ASP A 570 6.05 -15.40 9.18
N GLU A 571 7.09 -14.69 8.74
CA GLU A 571 8.38 -15.25 8.31
C GLU A 571 9.48 -14.87 9.31
N TRP A 572 9.81 -15.77 10.24
CA TRP A 572 10.70 -15.54 11.40
C TRP A 572 12.19 -15.39 11.06
N TRP A 573 12.53 -15.21 9.79
CA TRP A 573 13.91 -15.02 9.34
C TRP A 573 14.18 -13.59 8.86
N LYS A 574 13.13 -12.76 8.72
CA LYS A 574 13.24 -11.44 8.10
C LYS A 574 13.86 -10.35 8.97
N ALA A 575 14.13 -10.60 10.25
CA ALA A 575 14.88 -9.64 11.05
C ALA A 575 16.33 -9.49 10.59
N GLY A 576 16.90 -10.54 9.99
CA GLY A 576 18.23 -10.53 9.40
C GLY A 576 18.97 -11.87 9.51
N PRO A 577 20.25 -11.90 9.13
CA PRO A 577 21.01 -13.14 9.07
C PRO A 577 21.52 -13.62 10.44
N PRO A 578 21.69 -14.94 10.65
CA PRO A 578 22.44 -15.48 11.79
C PRO A 578 23.93 -15.07 11.77
N PRO A 579 24.62 -15.01 12.93
CA PRO A 579 24.13 -15.33 14.27
C PRO A 579 23.46 -14.15 14.99
N GLU A 580 23.32 -12.98 14.34
CA GLU A 580 22.70 -11.80 14.95
C GLU A 580 21.21 -12.05 15.24
N PHE A 581 20.52 -12.70 14.31
CA PHE A 581 19.13 -13.11 14.44
C PHE A 581 18.99 -14.63 14.31
N ASP A 582 18.16 -15.24 15.17
CA ASP A 582 17.89 -16.69 15.17
C ASP A 582 16.51 -16.95 14.55
N PRO A 583 16.41 -17.67 13.40
CA PRO A 583 15.13 -17.93 12.75
C PRO A 583 14.17 -18.82 13.57
N SER A 584 14.61 -19.30 14.73
CA SER A 584 13.81 -20.03 15.72
C SER A 584 13.12 -19.12 16.74
N VAL A 585 13.38 -17.81 16.70
CA VAL A 585 12.82 -16.80 17.62
C VAL A 585 12.21 -15.67 16.80
N GLN A 586 10.93 -15.37 17.03
CA GLN A 586 10.30 -14.20 16.39
C GLN A 586 10.84 -12.92 17.02
N ASP A 587 11.54 -12.13 16.23
CA ASP A 587 12.29 -10.97 16.69
C ASP A 587 11.42 -9.70 16.78
N THR A 588 11.80 -8.75 17.63
CA THR A 588 11.06 -7.50 17.89
C THR A 588 11.91 -6.24 17.75
N VAL A 589 13.07 -6.35 17.09
CA VAL A 589 13.95 -5.25 16.73
C VAL A 589 13.36 -4.53 15.53
N ALA A 590 13.30 -3.20 15.63
CA ALA A 590 12.82 -2.34 14.56
C ALA A 590 13.85 -2.28 13.42
N GLN A 591 13.44 -2.59 12.17
CA GLN A 591 14.37 -2.55 11.03
C GLN A 591 14.54 -1.15 10.43
N PHE A 592 13.43 -0.44 10.18
CA PHE A 592 13.45 0.92 9.60
C PHE A 592 12.17 1.69 9.92
N GLY A 593 12.24 3.02 9.81
CA GLY A 593 11.09 3.89 10.05
C GLY A 593 10.02 3.71 8.96
N ALA A 594 8.80 3.39 9.36
CA ALA A 594 7.67 3.13 8.46
C ALA A 594 6.36 3.72 9.05
N PRO A 595 5.35 4.05 8.24
CA PRO A 595 4.07 4.59 8.73
C PRO A 595 3.17 3.50 9.33
N PHE A 596 3.73 2.66 10.21
CA PHE A 596 3.06 1.57 10.92
C PHE A 596 2.66 2.02 12.34
N ILE A 597 2.29 1.05 13.18
CA ILE A 597 1.65 1.24 14.49
C ILE A 597 2.39 2.25 15.38
N ASP A 598 3.69 2.02 15.60
CA ASP A 598 4.55 2.84 16.46
C ASP A 598 5.58 3.68 15.66
N GLY A 599 5.54 3.60 14.33
CA GLY A 599 6.47 4.28 13.43
C GLY A 599 7.62 3.42 12.91
N TRP A 600 7.62 2.11 13.19
CA TRP A 600 8.69 1.21 12.78
C TRP A 600 8.17 -0.02 12.03
N SER A 601 8.98 -0.52 11.11
CA SER A 601 8.80 -1.82 10.48
C SER A 601 9.27 -2.94 11.41
N TYR A 602 8.55 -4.07 11.32
CA TYR A 602 8.81 -5.34 12.01
C TYR A 602 8.48 -6.46 11.02
N GLU A 603 9.41 -6.79 10.14
CA GLU A 603 9.11 -7.64 8.96
C GLU A 603 8.59 -9.04 9.32
N GLU A 604 9.08 -9.63 10.41
CA GLU A 604 8.61 -10.95 10.89
C GLU A 604 7.16 -10.96 11.40
N TRP A 605 6.52 -9.79 11.46
CA TRP A 605 5.15 -9.60 11.96
C TRP A 605 4.20 -9.09 10.89
N LEU A 606 4.60 -9.09 9.61
CA LEU A 606 3.77 -8.63 8.48
C LEU A 606 2.63 -9.59 8.12
N GLY A 607 2.67 -10.85 8.59
CA GLY A 607 1.68 -11.85 8.25
C GLY A 607 0.26 -11.42 8.61
N ILE A 608 -0.75 -11.92 7.89
CA ILE A 608 -2.14 -11.90 8.35
C ILE A 608 -2.49 -13.17 9.16
N CYS A 609 -1.56 -14.12 9.21
CA CYS A 609 -1.57 -15.30 10.08
C CYS A 609 -0.26 -15.37 10.86
N SER A 610 -0.30 -15.90 12.09
CA SER A 610 0.91 -16.27 12.85
C SER A 610 1.09 -17.79 12.91
N GLN A 611 2.30 -18.22 13.25
CA GLN A 611 2.65 -19.62 13.52
C GLN A 611 2.56 -19.96 15.03
N GLY A 612 1.83 -19.16 15.82
CA GLY A 612 1.75 -19.29 17.27
C GLY A 612 3.13 -19.10 17.91
N ASN A 613 3.48 -19.99 18.84
CA ASN A 613 4.80 -20.01 19.46
C ASN A 613 5.88 -20.78 18.66
N GLY A 614 5.61 -21.10 17.39
CA GLY A 614 6.53 -21.83 16.51
C GLY A 614 6.66 -23.34 16.75
N LYS A 615 6.19 -23.87 17.90
CA LYS A 615 6.36 -25.30 18.25
C LYS A 615 5.71 -26.27 17.27
N ASN A 616 4.55 -25.90 16.72
CA ASN A 616 3.81 -26.71 15.76
C ASN A 616 4.03 -26.24 14.31
N SER A 617 5.05 -25.41 14.06
CA SER A 617 5.40 -24.98 12.70
C SER A 617 5.83 -26.18 11.84
N PRO A 618 5.38 -26.26 10.57
CA PRO A 618 4.64 -25.24 9.82
C PRO A 618 3.11 -25.41 9.84
N PHE A 619 2.54 -26.28 10.69
CA PHE A 619 1.13 -26.68 10.63
C PHE A 619 0.15 -25.69 11.28
N LEU A 620 0.55 -25.00 12.34
CA LEU A 620 -0.36 -24.14 13.10
C LEU A 620 -0.56 -22.78 12.42
N ARG A 621 -1.81 -22.30 12.37
CA ARG A 621 -2.18 -20.92 12.03
C ARG A 621 -2.99 -20.29 13.16
N GLN A 622 -2.62 -19.09 13.60
CA GLN A 622 -3.54 -18.19 14.29
C GLN A 622 -3.94 -17.09 13.31
N LEU A 623 -5.21 -17.09 12.90
CA LEU A 623 -5.74 -16.08 11.99
C LEU A 623 -5.88 -14.76 12.74
N ARG A 624 -5.35 -13.67 12.17
CA ARG A 624 -5.45 -12.33 12.76
C ARG A 624 -6.77 -11.65 12.37
N LYS A 625 -7.11 -10.57 13.06
CA LYS A 625 -8.28 -9.73 12.74
C LYS A 625 -8.31 -9.26 11.27
N SER A 626 -7.14 -9.03 10.67
CA SER A 626 -6.98 -8.66 9.25
C SER A 626 -7.50 -9.73 8.27
N TYR A 627 -7.35 -11.03 8.57
CA TYR A 627 -7.94 -12.12 7.78
C TYR A 627 -9.46 -11.97 7.67
N PHE A 628 -10.14 -11.73 8.80
CA PHE A 628 -11.60 -11.64 8.84
C PHE A 628 -12.11 -10.36 8.16
N VAL A 629 -11.34 -9.27 8.19
CA VAL A 629 -11.63 -8.06 7.41
C VAL A 629 -11.66 -8.37 5.92
N TYR A 630 -10.67 -9.09 5.39
CA TYR A 630 -10.69 -9.49 3.98
C TYR A 630 -11.81 -10.48 3.69
N GLN A 631 -12.05 -11.45 4.57
CA GLN A 631 -13.17 -12.38 4.41
C GLN A 631 -14.53 -11.66 4.32
N GLU A 632 -14.71 -10.51 4.96
CA GLU A 632 -15.90 -9.67 4.78
C GLU A 632 -15.86 -8.90 3.46
N LEU A 633 -14.74 -8.24 3.14
CA LEU A 633 -14.61 -7.35 1.99
C LEU A 633 -14.52 -8.08 0.63
N TRP A 634 -14.13 -9.35 0.62
CA TRP A 634 -13.87 -10.15 -0.58
C TRP A 634 -14.94 -11.21 -0.88
N LYS A 635 -15.97 -11.34 -0.04
CA LYS A 635 -17.21 -12.03 -0.41
C LYS A 635 -17.95 -11.27 -1.52
#